data_AF-A0A7R8D3C1-F1
#
_entry.id   AF-A0A7R8D3C1-F1
#
_cell.length_a   1.000
_cell.length_b   1.000
_cell.length_c   1.000
_cell.angle_alpha   90.00
_cell.angle_beta   90.00
_cell.angle_gamma   90.00
#
_symmetry.space_group_name_H-M   'P 1'
#
loop_
_entity.id
_entity.type
_entity.pdbx_description
1 polymer ?
#
loop_
_entity_poly.entity_id
_entity_poly.type
_entity_poly.pdbx_seq_one_letter_code
_entity_poly.pdbx_strand_id
1 'polypeptide(L)'
;MLIPKRTWDMGINEFSDLTDEEFESKYMGYSPMSSSAGLVTRTAAPKQGNIKDLPESVDWERERSHHRRQESGLNKIESYVAIENNMTSPPLLSTQQITSCSSNPYSCGGSGGCKGAINEIAYMYTQLYGIETETEYPYTSGFTQESGECLYNASSVTGKMGHIRGYEVLPPNDMYSVMEHLTNKGPLGVSVYAGRFKSYKSGILNGCSFGKYYYQSCHPNDGYGTDPIDGPYWLVRNSWGNSWGINGVAKLKRYTTTECGINSTPEYGMKCDGDGIVEQKVCGNCGVLLHATALAAGTSSPTQREIQEFESFVKEYSKSYHNRALRSLKLKVFVDNLREIEEHNANPKRTWDMGINEFSDLTDEEFESKYMGYSPMSSSAGLVTRTAAPKQGNIKDLPESVDWREKGVITDVKNQGSFEQIESYVAIENNMTSPPLLSTQQITSCSSNPYSCGGSGGCKGAINEIAYMYTQLYGIETEKEYPYTSGFTEESGECLYNASSVTGKMAHVRGYEVLPPNDMYSVMEHLANKGPLGVSVYAGRFKSYKSGILNGCDFNANIVINHAIQMIGYGTDPVDGPYWLVRNSWGNTWGINGVAKLKRYTTTECGINSTPEYGIKCEGDVASFASSSKFSVKEIQEFEKFEKDFGRNYGVRSDRSLRMKIFVQNLRDIQAHNSNPKRTYNKGINQFADMTEKEFQEGYLGYIKVPGLVNGVIARKTKEEDQDFSKLPENIDWREKGAIGVIRDQGNCGSCWAFSSMENIESYVFIETGVLPTLAPQQITSCSVNPYHCGGQGGCKGAISQVGYMYTQLYGLSMEEDYPYVSGMTENTEECTFDSKSGKPLARIREVGPLSVNVDATNFRFYSNGMLDGCDFDQNININHVVQLIGYGNNSEQGPYWLIRNSWSTTWGDEGILKMRRYPETKCGFDSTPLNGTGCVYDGNDVQKVCGNCGIIFDTSYPIGASIQS
;
A
#
# COMPACT_ATOMS: atom_id res chain seq x y z
N MET A 1 -16.43 42.71 -11.96
CA MET A 1 -16.63 42.04 -10.66
C MET A 1 -16.67 43.11 -9.58
N LEU A 2 -17.80 43.25 -8.89
CA LEU A 2 -17.97 44.19 -7.78
C LEU A 2 -17.15 43.68 -6.58
N ILE A 3 -16.21 44.49 -6.08
CA ILE A 3 -15.50 44.23 -4.83
C ILE A 3 -16.55 44.30 -3.69
N PRO A 4 -16.66 43.30 -2.79
CA PRO A 4 -17.59 43.38 -1.66
C PRO A 4 -17.28 44.62 -0.82
N LYS A 5 -18.29 45.44 -0.52
CA LYS A 5 -18.17 46.57 0.41
C LYS A 5 -17.69 46.03 1.77
N ARG A 6 -16.59 46.57 2.31
CA ARG A 6 -16.15 46.28 3.69
C ARG A 6 -17.23 46.76 4.66
N THR A 7 -17.66 45.90 5.59
CA THR A 7 -18.66 46.19 6.65
C THR A 7 -18.00 46.33 8.03
N TRP A 8 -16.69 46.59 8.06
CA TRP A 8 -15.89 46.68 9.28
C TRP A 8 -14.77 47.70 9.14
N ASP A 9 -14.36 48.26 10.28
CA ASP A 9 -13.33 49.28 10.37
C ASP A 9 -11.99 48.69 10.81
N MET A 10 -10.93 49.15 10.16
CA MET A 10 -9.56 48.95 10.61
C MET A 10 -9.16 50.10 11.54
N GLY A 11 -8.46 49.79 12.62
CA GLY A 11 -7.99 50.79 13.58
C GLY A 11 -6.53 50.63 13.94
N ILE A 12 -5.91 51.74 14.37
CA ILE A 12 -4.63 51.70 15.09
C ILE A 12 -4.93 51.17 16.50
N ASN A 13 -4.25 50.09 16.87
CA ASN A 13 -4.31 49.43 18.17
C ASN A 13 -2.89 49.06 18.62
N GLU A 14 -2.76 48.42 19.78
CA GLU A 14 -1.45 48.07 20.37
C GLU A 14 -0.61 47.07 19.56
N PHE A 15 -1.15 46.49 18.49
CA PHE A 15 -0.45 45.56 17.58
C PHE A 15 -0.05 46.22 16.25
N SER A 16 -0.35 47.51 16.07
CA SER A 16 -0.15 48.22 14.81
C SER A 16 1.32 48.46 14.45
N ASP A 17 2.21 48.41 15.43
CA ASP A 17 3.66 48.58 15.25
C ASP A 17 4.39 47.26 14.92
N LEU A 18 3.68 46.13 14.97
CA LEU A 18 4.24 44.82 14.63
C LEU A 18 4.11 44.56 13.13
N THR A 19 5.02 43.80 12.53
CA THR A 19 4.78 43.17 11.21
C THR A 19 3.73 42.07 11.33
N ASP A 20 3.17 41.59 10.22
CA ASP A 20 2.19 40.49 10.25
C ASP A 20 2.85 39.20 10.77
N GLU A 21 4.11 38.95 10.39
CA GLU A 21 4.92 37.82 10.84
C GLU A 21 5.26 37.90 12.35
N GLU A 22 5.59 39.09 12.87
CA GLU A 22 5.83 39.27 14.32
C GLU A 22 4.54 39.14 15.15
N PHE A 23 3.42 39.60 14.59
CA PHE A 23 2.11 39.43 15.22
C PHE A 23 1.72 37.96 15.28
N GLU A 24 1.89 37.23 14.17
CA GLU A 24 1.64 35.80 14.08
C GLU A 24 2.55 34.99 15.02
N SER A 25 3.86 35.29 15.05
CA SER A 25 4.82 34.60 15.92
C SER A 25 4.54 34.78 17.41
N LYS A 26 4.20 36.01 17.86
CA LYS A 26 4.08 36.35 19.29
C LYS A 26 2.68 36.12 19.89
N TYR A 27 1.63 36.23 19.08
CA TYR A 27 0.24 36.25 19.58
C TYR A 27 -0.62 35.10 19.06
N MET A 28 -0.10 34.29 18.12
CA MET A 28 -0.81 33.13 17.56
C MET A 28 -0.18 31.77 17.94
N GLY A 29 1.05 31.74 18.51
CA GLY A 29 1.64 30.59 19.19
C GLY A 29 2.06 29.38 18.32
N TYR A 30 3.09 29.50 17.46
CA TYR A 30 3.51 28.41 16.54
C TYR A 30 4.99 28.00 16.61
N SER A 31 5.28 26.74 16.23
CA SER A 31 6.62 26.21 15.91
C SER A 31 6.53 25.10 14.82
N PRO A 32 7.44 25.00 13.82
CA PRO A 32 7.39 23.98 12.76
C PRO A 32 7.78 22.57 13.26
N MET A 33 7.08 21.53 12.77
CA MET A 33 7.14 20.15 13.28
C MET A 33 7.95 19.18 12.41
N SER A 34 8.48 18.10 13.02
CA SER A 34 9.08 16.92 12.37
C SER A 34 8.21 15.66 12.58
N SER A 35 8.31 14.71 11.66
CA SER A 35 7.33 13.62 11.45
C SER A 35 7.40 12.44 12.44
N SER A 36 6.29 12.09 13.12
CA SER A 36 5.94 10.73 13.61
C SER A 36 4.47 10.65 14.12
N ALA A 37 3.90 9.45 14.31
CA ALA A 37 2.45 9.08 14.31
C ALA A 37 1.63 9.26 15.65
N GLY A 38 0.29 9.52 15.57
CA GLY A 38 -0.67 9.72 16.69
C GLY A 38 -2.04 10.36 16.28
N LEU A 39 -3.17 10.01 16.93
CA LEU A 39 -4.58 10.30 16.51
C LEU A 39 -5.50 10.74 17.68
N VAL A 40 -6.43 11.68 17.43
CA VAL A 40 -7.54 12.13 18.34
C VAL A 40 -8.91 11.70 17.78
N THR A 41 -9.77 11.09 18.62
CA THR A 41 -11.11 10.58 18.26
C THR A 41 -12.19 11.67 18.18
N ARG A 42 -13.07 11.62 17.16
CA ARG A 42 -14.22 12.52 16.93
C ARG A 42 -15.55 11.74 17.02
N THR A 43 -16.58 12.33 17.62
CA THR A 43 -17.93 11.74 17.76
C THR A 43 -18.79 11.84 16.49
N ALA A 44 -19.74 10.92 16.33
CA ALA A 44 -20.67 10.88 15.19
C ALA A 44 -21.76 11.97 15.25
N ALA A 45 -22.23 12.41 14.07
CA ALA A 45 -23.19 13.51 13.93
C ALA A 45 -24.61 13.18 14.43
N PRO A 46 -25.28 14.05 15.21
CA PRO A 46 -26.70 13.92 15.54
C PRO A 46 -27.63 14.20 14.34
N LYS A 47 -28.91 13.87 14.48
CA LYS A 47 -29.97 14.16 13.47
C LYS A 47 -30.16 15.68 13.30
N GLN A 48 -30.07 16.17 12.06
CA GLN A 48 -30.24 17.59 11.69
C GLN A 48 -31.62 18.14 12.09
N GLY A 49 -31.65 19.13 12.99
CA GLY A 49 -32.80 20.01 13.19
C GLY A 49 -32.75 21.26 12.30
N ASN A 50 -33.76 22.13 12.37
CA ASN A 50 -33.88 23.31 11.52
C ASN A 50 -33.40 24.59 12.25
N ILE A 51 -32.46 25.32 11.65
CA ILE A 51 -31.88 26.56 12.21
C ILE A 51 -32.95 27.62 12.49
N LYS A 52 -34.08 27.60 11.77
CA LYS A 52 -35.21 28.52 11.99
C LYS A 52 -35.90 28.35 13.35
N ASP A 53 -35.69 27.22 14.01
CA ASP A 53 -36.32 26.90 15.29
C ASP A 53 -35.49 27.42 16.49
N LEU A 54 -34.31 28.00 16.23
CA LEU A 54 -33.42 28.59 17.24
C LEU A 54 -33.64 30.12 17.33
N PRO A 55 -33.40 30.77 18.49
CA PRO A 55 -33.61 32.20 18.67
C PRO A 55 -32.72 33.03 17.73
N GLU A 56 -33.15 34.24 17.36
CA GLU A 56 -32.45 35.11 16.38
C GLU A 56 -31.09 35.62 16.88
N SER A 57 -30.90 35.69 18.19
CA SER A 57 -29.65 36.08 18.84
C SER A 57 -29.48 35.43 20.21
N VAL A 58 -28.24 35.06 20.51
CA VAL A 58 -27.77 34.62 21.83
C VAL A 58 -26.49 35.41 22.12
N ASP A 59 -26.43 36.09 23.27
CA ASP A 59 -25.29 36.92 23.64
C ASP A 59 -24.93 36.68 25.11
N TRP A 60 -23.92 35.83 25.33
CA TRP A 60 -23.39 35.56 26.66
C TRP A 60 -22.35 36.61 27.13
N GLU A 61 -22.05 37.66 26.34
CA GLU A 61 -21.10 38.72 26.71
C GLU A 61 -21.68 39.68 27.75
N ARG A 62 -22.96 40.06 27.61
CA ARG A 62 -23.63 41.06 28.47
C ARG A 62 -23.69 40.71 29.95
N GLU A 63 -23.42 39.46 30.31
CA GLU A 63 -23.49 38.97 31.69
C GLU A 63 -22.14 39.01 32.45
N ARG A 64 -21.05 39.54 31.87
CA ARG A 64 -19.68 39.38 32.41
C ARG A 64 -18.90 40.70 32.51
N SER A 65 -18.12 40.90 33.59
CA SER A 65 -17.48 42.19 33.92
C SER A 65 -15.95 42.22 33.96
N HIS A 66 -15.21 41.13 33.69
CA HIS A 66 -13.73 41.10 33.81
C HIS A 66 -13.04 40.54 32.55
N HIS A 67 -11.92 41.14 32.14
CA HIS A 67 -11.17 40.80 30.91
C HIS A 67 -9.65 40.82 31.15
N ARG A 68 -8.91 39.78 30.73
CA ARG A 68 -7.43 39.76 30.71
C ARG A 68 -6.84 38.92 29.55
N ARG A 69 -5.51 39.09 29.36
CA ARG A 69 -4.69 38.57 28.27
C ARG A 69 -4.28 37.09 28.49
N GLN A 70 -4.33 36.30 27.41
CA GLN A 70 -3.96 34.87 27.26
C GLN A 70 -4.76 33.92 28.19
N GLU A 71 -5.80 33.18 27.79
CA GLU A 71 -5.90 32.08 26.80
C GLU A 71 -7.39 31.74 26.54
N SER A 72 -7.72 31.08 25.43
CA SER A 72 -9.12 30.82 25.00
C SER A 72 -9.82 29.63 25.67
N GLY A 73 -9.10 28.55 25.99
CA GLY A 73 -9.70 27.35 26.59
C GLY A 73 -10.24 27.57 28.02
N LEU A 74 -9.52 28.37 28.82
CA LEU A 74 -9.83 28.65 30.23
C LEU A 74 -11.07 29.51 30.42
N ASN A 75 -11.24 30.55 29.62
CA ASN A 75 -12.41 31.44 29.66
C ASN A 75 -13.74 30.66 29.60
N LYS A 76 -13.75 29.50 28.91
CA LYS A 76 -14.92 28.63 28.83
C LYS A 76 -15.09 27.77 30.09
N ILE A 77 -14.01 27.24 30.66
CA ILE A 77 -14.03 26.50 31.94
C ILE A 77 -14.58 27.40 33.04
N GLU A 78 -14.08 28.62 33.13
CA GLU A 78 -14.55 29.64 34.08
C GLU A 78 -16.05 29.91 33.91
N SER A 79 -16.49 30.07 32.67
CA SER A 79 -17.90 30.32 32.35
C SER A 79 -18.79 29.14 32.76
N TYR A 80 -18.35 27.91 32.54
CA TYR A 80 -19.10 26.71 32.88
C TYR A 80 -19.13 26.45 34.39
N VAL A 81 -18.01 26.68 35.08
CA VAL A 81 -17.97 26.65 36.56
C VAL A 81 -18.93 27.68 37.13
N ALA A 82 -19.01 28.88 36.54
CA ALA A 82 -19.97 29.90 36.96
C ALA A 82 -21.43 29.45 36.78
N ILE A 83 -21.75 28.87 35.61
CA ILE A 83 -23.09 28.37 35.26
C ILE A 83 -23.49 27.21 36.18
N GLU A 84 -22.65 26.18 36.34
CA GLU A 84 -22.95 25.02 37.20
C GLU A 84 -23.12 25.42 38.67
N ASN A 85 -22.42 26.45 39.13
CA ASN A 85 -22.44 26.89 40.54
C ASN A 85 -23.29 28.14 40.78
N ASN A 86 -24.08 28.59 39.80
CA ASN A 86 -24.96 29.76 39.87
C ASN A 86 -24.25 31.02 40.39
N MET A 87 -23.02 31.26 39.94
CA MET A 87 -22.18 32.38 40.35
C MET A 87 -22.54 33.63 39.55
N THR A 88 -22.54 34.81 40.19
CA THR A 88 -22.81 36.10 39.54
C THR A 88 -21.68 36.57 38.61
N SER A 89 -20.51 35.95 38.70
CA SER A 89 -19.35 36.22 37.85
C SER A 89 -18.46 34.97 37.79
N PRO A 90 -17.85 34.66 36.63
CA PRO A 90 -16.90 33.55 36.52
C PRO A 90 -15.71 33.69 37.48
N PRO A 91 -15.24 32.59 38.10
CA PRO A 91 -14.00 32.58 38.87
C PRO A 91 -12.82 32.78 37.93
N LEU A 92 -11.73 33.38 38.42
CA LEU A 92 -10.49 33.53 37.66
C LEU A 92 -9.59 32.32 37.94
N LEU A 93 -9.39 31.46 36.95
CA LEU A 93 -8.64 30.21 37.04
C LEU A 93 -7.21 30.37 36.49
N SER A 94 -6.28 29.57 36.99
CA SER A 94 -4.85 29.78 36.76
C SER A 94 -4.38 29.43 35.33
N THR A 95 -4.08 30.44 34.52
CA THR A 95 -3.47 30.24 33.20
C THR A 95 -2.08 29.60 33.30
N GLN A 96 -1.33 29.92 34.36
CA GLN A 96 0.00 29.36 34.56
C GLN A 96 -0.05 27.85 34.78
N GLN A 97 -1.07 27.35 35.49
CA GLN A 97 -1.17 25.93 35.77
C GLN A 97 -1.43 25.13 34.49
N ILE A 98 -2.28 25.62 33.57
CA ILE A 98 -2.44 24.97 32.26
C ILE A 98 -1.15 25.03 31.45
N THR A 99 -0.54 26.21 31.32
CA THR A 99 0.66 26.36 30.48
C THR A 99 1.86 25.56 30.97
N SER A 100 2.07 25.48 32.29
CA SER A 100 3.23 24.81 32.89
C SER A 100 3.01 23.31 33.15
N CYS A 101 1.78 22.87 33.41
CA CYS A 101 1.49 21.51 33.87
C CYS A 101 0.71 20.63 32.89
N SER A 102 0.06 21.20 31.86
CA SER A 102 -0.61 20.37 30.86
C SER A 102 0.40 19.76 29.88
N SER A 103 0.43 18.43 29.81
CA SER A 103 1.29 17.71 28.87
C SER A 103 0.64 17.68 27.49
N ASN A 104 1.35 18.14 26.46
CA ASN A 104 0.96 17.98 25.05
C ASN A 104 1.91 16.99 24.33
N PRO A 105 1.86 15.69 24.64
CA PRO A 105 2.86 14.72 24.19
C PRO A 105 2.84 14.44 22.69
N TYR A 106 1.77 14.84 21.99
CA TYR A 106 1.59 14.68 20.55
C TYR A 106 1.62 16.02 19.82
N SER A 107 2.12 17.07 20.48
CA SER A 107 2.26 18.42 19.92
C SER A 107 1.00 18.93 19.18
N CYS A 108 -0.20 18.57 19.65
CA CYS A 108 -1.45 18.88 19.00
C CYS A 108 -1.67 20.40 18.95
N GLY A 109 -1.63 20.99 17.75
CA GLY A 109 -1.77 22.43 17.56
C GLY A 109 -0.58 23.26 18.05
N GLY A 110 0.59 22.65 18.29
CA GLY A 110 1.80 23.28 18.81
C GLY A 110 2.48 22.43 19.89
N SER A 111 3.68 22.82 20.33
CA SER A 111 4.47 22.01 21.30
C SER A 111 3.94 22.05 22.75
N GLY A 112 2.80 22.69 23.01
CA GLY A 112 2.23 22.86 24.34
C GLY A 112 2.65 24.17 25.03
N GLY A 113 2.00 24.48 26.14
CA GLY A 113 2.26 25.69 26.91
C GLY A 113 2.09 26.98 26.08
N CYS A 114 3.06 27.89 26.18
CA CYS A 114 3.04 29.19 25.48
C CYS A 114 3.30 29.06 23.97
N LYS A 115 3.61 27.84 23.49
CA LYS A 115 3.87 27.52 22.09
C LYS A 115 2.66 26.85 21.40
N GLY A 116 1.47 27.00 21.98
CA GLY A 116 0.20 26.59 21.40
C GLY A 116 -0.17 25.13 21.70
N ALA A 117 -1.47 24.91 21.90
CA ALA A 117 -2.12 23.60 21.99
C ALA A 117 -3.60 23.72 21.60
N ILE A 118 -4.23 22.60 21.22
CA ILE A 118 -5.68 22.53 21.04
C ILE A 118 -6.44 22.60 22.38
N ASN A 119 -7.69 23.08 22.37
CA ASN A 119 -8.51 23.27 23.58
C ASN A 119 -8.70 21.99 24.42
N GLU A 120 -8.69 20.84 23.76
CA GLU A 120 -8.84 19.52 24.37
C GLU A 120 -7.75 19.21 25.38
N ILE A 121 -6.52 19.67 25.16
CA ILE A 121 -5.40 19.47 26.09
C ILE A 121 -5.69 20.16 27.42
N ALA A 122 -6.21 21.39 27.37
CA ALA A 122 -6.62 22.14 28.56
C ALA A 122 -7.82 21.46 29.27
N TYR A 123 -8.82 21.00 28.51
CA TYR A 123 -9.98 20.30 29.09
C TYR A 123 -9.58 18.97 29.75
N MET A 124 -8.76 18.16 29.08
CA MET A 124 -8.26 16.91 29.64
C MET A 124 -7.51 17.15 30.96
N TYR A 125 -6.62 18.14 30.99
CA TYR A 125 -5.88 18.47 32.21
C TYR A 125 -6.82 18.91 33.34
N THR A 126 -7.74 19.85 33.10
CA THR A 126 -8.67 20.33 34.12
C THR A 126 -9.67 19.27 34.59
N GLN A 127 -10.07 18.34 33.71
CA GLN A 127 -10.89 17.20 34.11
C GLN A 127 -10.16 16.30 35.11
N LEU A 128 -8.88 16.02 34.85
CA LEU A 128 -8.09 15.06 35.62
C LEU A 128 -7.56 15.62 36.93
N TYR A 129 -7.13 16.88 36.94
CA TYR A 129 -6.39 17.48 38.06
C TYR A 129 -7.12 18.65 38.72
N GLY A 130 -8.17 19.17 38.10
CA GLY A 130 -8.73 20.46 38.48
C GLY A 130 -7.76 21.61 38.18
N ILE A 131 -8.22 22.82 38.44
CA ILE A 131 -7.42 24.02 38.26
C ILE A 131 -7.64 24.97 39.41
N GLU A 132 -6.56 25.48 39.98
CA GLU A 132 -6.56 26.44 41.07
C GLU A 132 -6.96 27.84 40.55
N THR A 133 -7.36 28.71 41.48
CA THR A 133 -7.61 30.10 41.11
C THR A 133 -6.29 30.81 40.78
N GLU A 134 -6.36 31.84 39.95
CA GLU A 134 -5.21 32.69 39.61
C GLU A 134 -4.57 33.36 40.85
N THR A 135 -5.31 33.47 41.97
CA THR A 135 -4.75 33.97 43.24
C THR A 135 -3.86 32.92 43.92
N GLU A 136 -4.20 31.64 43.77
CA GLU A 136 -3.50 30.52 44.39
C GLU A 136 -2.31 30.07 43.53
N TYR A 137 -2.42 30.19 42.20
CA TYR A 137 -1.35 29.85 41.25
C TYR A 137 -1.20 30.98 40.20
N PRO A 138 -0.40 32.04 40.47
CA PRO A 138 -0.35 33.26 39.65
C PRO A 138 0.29 33.11 38.26
N TYR A 139 -0.17 33.92 37.30
CA TYR A 139 0.38 33.99 35.95
C TYR A 139 1.74 34.67 35.86
N THR A 140 2.74 33.90 35.38
CA THR A 140 4.13 34.35 35.22
C THR A 140 4.62 34.29 33.76
N SER A 141 4.06 33.40 32.92
CA SER A 141 4.52 33.14 31.55
C SER A 141 4.35 34.34 30.60
N GLY A 142 3.41 35.23 30.87
CA GLY A 142 3.17 36.44 30.04
C GLY A 142 4.34 37.43 30.04
N PHE A 143 5.26 37.32 30.98
CA PHE A 143 6.44 38.18 31.11
C PHE A 143 7.71 37.55 30.52
N THR A 144 7.77 36.22 30.42
CA THR A 144 8.97 35.47 29.99
C THR A 144 8.83 34.85 28.61
N GLN A 145 7.61 34.74 28.08
CA GLN A 145 7.29 33.95 26.86
C GLN A 145 7.64 32.46 26.97
N GLU A 146 7.89 31.97 28.19
CA GLU A 146 8.20 30.59 28.50
C GLU A 146 7.21 30.06 29.53
N SER A 147 6.78 28.81 29.36
CA SER A 147 5.76 28.18 30.20
C SER A 147 6.21 27.88 31.62
N GLY A 148 7.53 27.89 31.88
CA GLY A 148 8.10 27.52 33.18
C GLY A 148 7.92 26.03 33.52
N GLU A 149 8.42 25.63 34.68
CA GLU A 149 8.22 24.26 35.21
C GLU A 149 6.86 24.13 35.90
N CYS A 150 6.25 22.94 35.82
CA CYS A 150 5.04 22.65 36.58
C CYS A 150 5.37 22.59 38.08
N LEU A 151 4.85 23.56 38.84
CA LEU A 151 5.00 23.62 40.29
C LEU A 151 3.76 23.09 41.03
N TYR A 152 2.74 22.61 40.30
CA TYR A 152 1.51 22.09 40.87
C TYR A 152 1.77 20.79 41.65
N ASN A 153 1.24 20.73 42.87
CA ASN A 153 1.27 19.55 43.72
C ASN A 153 -0.12 19.28 44.31
N ALA A 154 -0.76 18.21 43.83
CA ALA A 154 -2.10 17.80 44.27
C ALA A 154 -2.22 17.54 45.78
N SER A 155 -1.09 17.28 46.46
CA SER A 155 -1.04 16.97 47.90
C SER A 155 -1.08 18.22 48.80
N SER A 156 -0.84 19.42 48.23
CA SER A 156 -0.74 20.69 48.98
C SER A 156 -1.91 21.64 48.74
N VAL A 157 -2.91 21.24 47.96
CA VAL A 157 -4.05 22.10 47.60
C VAL A 157 -5.01 22.20 48.78
N THR A 158 -5.14 23.40 49.35
CA THR A 158 -6.12 23.72 50.41
C THR A 158 -7.27 24.62 49.92
N GLY A 159 -7.26 24.98 48.63
CA GLY A 159 -8.13 25.96 47.98
C GLY A 159 -9.33 25.39 47.21
N LYS A 160 -10.15 26.27 46.62
CA LYS A 160 -11.28 25.89 45.76
C LYS A 160 -10.80 25.69 44.32
N MET A 161 -10.80 24.45 43.84
CA MET A 161 -10.46 24.13 42.45
C MET A 161 -11.67 24.20 41.51
N GLY A 162 -11.45 24.73 40.31
CA GLY A 162 -12.34 24.56 39.17
C GLY A 162 -12.18 23.16 38.58
N HIS A 163 -13.28 22.42 38.45
CA HIS A 163 -13.29 21.11 37.79
C HIS A 163 -14.31 21.11 36.65
N ILE A 164 -14.01 20.32 35.62
CA ILE A 164 -14.96 20.01 34.56
C ILE A 164 -15.24 18.51 34.53
N ARG A 165 -16.47 18.12 34.17
CA ARG A 165 -16.90 16.72 34.16
C ARG A 165 -16.46 15.97 32.89
N GLY A 166 -16.14 16.70 31.84
CA GLY A 166 -15.69 16.20 30.54
C GLY A 166 -15.89 17.23 29.43
N TYR A 167 -15.55 16.86 28.21
CA TYR A 167 -15.78 17.68 27.01
C TYR A 167 -16.30 16.82 25.85
N GLU A 168 -16.95 17.47 24.89
CA GLU A 168 -17.49 16.88 23.66
C GLU A 168 -16.94 17.65 22.46
N VAL A 169 -16.64 16.96 21.37
CA VAL A 169 -16.24 17.59 20.10
C VAL A 169 -17.48 17.60 19.19
N LEU A 170 -17.96 18.77 18.79
CA LEU A 170 -19.10 18.90 17.89
C LEU A 170 -18.71 18.50 16.46
N PRO A 171 -19.67 18.01 15.65
CA PRO A 171 -19.41 17.65 14.26
C PRO A 171 -18.78 18.82 13.47
N PRO A 172 -17.69 18.58 12.73
CA PRO A 172 -17.03 19.62 11.97
C PRO A 172 -17.95 20.11 10.85
N ASN A 173 -17.88 21.42 10.58
CA ASN A 173 -18.63 22.13 9.56
C ASN A 173 -20.16 22.09 9.74
N ASP A 174 -20.66 21.80 10.96
CA ASP A 174 -22.09 21.78 11.28
C ASP A 174 -22.52 23.04 12.05
N MET A 175 -23.17 23.95 11.32
CA MET A 175 -23.71 25.19 11.88
C MET A 175 -24.87 24.96 12.87
N TYR A 176 -25.70 23.93 12.66
CA TYR A 176 -26.85 23.68 13.54
C TYR A 176 -26.36 23.24 14.92
N SER A 177 -25.44 22.28 14.99
CA SER A 177 -24.84 21.79 16.24
C SER A 177 -24.19 22.91 17.06
N VAL A 178 -23.48 23.84 16.39
CA VAL A 178 -22.85 25.01 17.03
C VAL A 178 -23.91 25.97 17.58
N MET A 179 -24.94 26.30 16.81
CA MET A 179 -25.99 27.22 17.24
C MET A 179 -26.84 26.63 18.37
N GLU A 180 -27.24 25.37 18.25
CA GLU A 180 -28.03 24.66 19.27
C GLU A 180 -27.28 24.62 20.60
N HIS A 181 -25.97 24.35 20.58
CA HIS A 181 -25.14 24.35 21.77
C HIS A 181 -25.08 25.75 22.41
N LEU A 182 -24.82 26.80 21.62
CA LEU A 182 -24.78 28.18 22.13
C LEU A 182 -26.12 28.60 22.75
N THR A 183 -27.24 28.19 22.17
CA THR A 183 -28.58 28.46 22.69
C THR A 183 -28.87 27.72 23.99
N ASN A 184 -28.57 26.43 24.06
CA ASN A 184 -29.08 25.55 25.12
C ASN A 184 -28.07 25.26 26.24
N LYS A 185 -26.76 25.39 25.95
CA LYS A 185 -25.68 24.88 26.81
C LYS A 185 -24.60 25.93 27.12
N GLY A 186 -24.54 27.04 26.38
CA GLY A 186 -23.64 28.16 26.65
C GLY A 186 -22.43 28.25 25.71
N PRO A 187 -21.41 29.06 26.07
CA PRO A 187 -20.23 29.30 25.21
C PRO A 187 -19.44 28.03 24.86
N LEU A 188 -18.85 28.01 23.66
CA LEU A 188 -18.06 26.88 23.17
C LEU A 188 -16.73 27.32 22.54
N GLY A 189 -15.74 26.43 22.50
CA GLY A 189 -14.43 26.73 21.91
C GLY A 189 -14.47 26.50 20.39
N VAL A 190 -14.03 27.47 19.60
CA VAL A 190 -13.91 27.37 18.14
C VAL A 190 -12.47 27.63 17.68
N SER A 191 -12.07 27.02 16.57
CA SER A 191 -10.86 27.42 15.84
C SER A 191 -11.21 28.44 14.74
N VAL A 192 -10.46 29.54 14.66
CA VAL A 192 -10.65 30.58 13.64
C VAL A 192 -9.32 31.01 13.02
N TYR A 193 -9.37 31.34 11.73
CA TYR A 193 -8.28 32.02 11.03
C TYR A 193 -8.24 33.49 11.44
N ALA A 194 -7.24 33.88 12.24
CA ALA A 194 -7.15 35.22 12.79
C ALA A 194 -6.16 36.15 12.04
N GLY A 195 -5.70 35.79 10.83
CA GLY A 195 -4.76 36.62 10.05
C GLY A 195 -5.27 38.04 9.73
N ARG A 196 -6.59 38.29 9.82
CA ARG A 196 -7.19 39.64 9.69
C ARG A 196 -7.63 40.28 11.00
N PHE A 197 -7.38 39.62 12.13
CA PHE A 197 -7.80 40.10 13.44
C PHE A 197 -6.89 41.23 13.92
N LYS A 198 -5.61 41.25 13.53
CA LYS A 198 -4.64 42.27 13.93
C LYS A 198 -5.17 43.70 13.86
N SER A 199 -5.83 44.09 12.77
CA SER A 199 -6.32 45.46 12.54
C SER A 199 -7.80 45.66 12.84
N TYR A 200 -8.52 44.63 13.31
CA TYR A 200 -9.96 44.72 13.58
C TYR A 200 -10.27 45.67 14.74
N LYS A 201 -11.23 46.58 14.52
CA LYS A 201 -11.71 47.53 15.53
C LYS A 201 -13.21 47.43 15.79
N SER A 202 -14.04 47.47 14.75
CA SER A 202 -15.51 47.49 14.88
C SER A 202 -16.20 47.02 13.61
N GLY A 203 -17.51 46.76 13.70
CA GLY A 203 -18.34 46.28 12.58
C GLY A 203 -18.32 44.75 12.42
N ILE A 204 -18.94 44.23 11.35
CA ILE A 204 -18.97 42.79 11.07
C ILE A 204 -17.82 42.44 10.13
N LEU A 205 -16.85 41.69 10.64
CA LEU A 205 -15.70 41.25 9.86
C LEU A 205 -16.18 40.32 8.73
N ASN A 206 -16.02 40.79 7.49
CA ASN A 206 -16.32 40.06 6.27
C ASN A 206 -15.06 39.97 5.39
N GLY A 207 -14.88 38.84 4.68
CA GLY A 207 -13.83 38.71 3.66
C GLY A 207 -12.49 38.10 4.13
N CYS A 208 -12.51 37.13 5.04
CA CYS A 208 -11.44 36.13 5.07
C CYS A 208 -11.48 35.37 3.73
N SER A 209 -10.42 35.46 2.90
CA SER A 209 -10.44 34.89 1.54
C SER A 209 -10.72 33.38 1.58
N PHE A 210 -11.72 32.93 0.81
CA PHE A 210 -11.99 31.51 0.57
C PHE A 210 -10.85 30.94 -0.29
N GLY A 211 -9.84 30.35 0.36
CA GLY A 211 -8.61 29.84 -0.25
C GLY A 211 -7.78 29.06 0.78
N LYS A 212 -6.46 29.00 0.60
CA LYS A 212 -5.54 28.36 1.56
C LYS A 212 -5.50 29.13 2.87
N TYR A 213 -6.02 28.53 3.95
CA TYR A 213 -5.89 29.06 5.30
C TYR A 213 -4.52 28.65 5.86
N TYR A 214 -3.72 29.61 6.28
CA TYR A 214 -2.48 29.38 7.03
C TYR A 214 -2.73 29.91 8.44
N TYR A 215 -2.46 29.15 9.51
CA TYR A 215 -2.53 29.61 10.91
C TYR A 215 -3.95 29.75 11.51
N GLN A 216 -4.39 28.75 12.28
CA GLN A 216 -5.64 28.79 13.05
C GLN A 216 -5.41 28.94 14.56
N SER A 217 -6.12 29.86 15.19
CA SER A 217 -6.10 30.08 16.64
C SER A 217 -7.41 29.63 17.29
N CYS A 218 -7.32 29.14 18.53
CA CYS A 218 -8.48 28.77 19.33
C CYS A 218 -9.09 30.01 20.01
N HIS A 219 -10.40 30.16 19.97
CA HIS A 219 -11.15 31.29 20.53
C HIS A 219 -12.51 30.83 21.11
N PRO A 220 -13.03 31.43 22.19
CA PRO A 220 -14.41 31.19 22.62
C PRO A 220 -15.39 31.84 21.64
N ASN A 221 -16.44 31.11 21.26
CA ASN A 221 -17.65 31.65 20.67
C ASN A 221 -18.66 31.89 21.79
N ASP A 222 -18.97 33.15 22.05
CA ASP A 222 -19.87 33.59 23.11
C ASP A 222 -21.32 33.80 22.64
N GLY A 223 -21.60 33.51 21.36
CA GLY A 223 -22.95 33.59 20.84
C GLY A 223 -23.03 33.99 19.38
N TYR A 224 -24.22 34.40 18.99
CA TYR A 224 -24.51 34.79 17.62
C TYR A 224 -25.64 35.81 17.59
N GLY A 225 -25.74 36.60 16.54
CA GLY A 225 -26.83 37.57 16.41
C GLY A 225 -27.09 37.97 14.96
N THR A 226 -28.01 38.90 14.79
CA THR A 226 -28.32 39.49 13.49
C THR A 226 -28.25 41.00 13.59
N ASP A 227 -27.44 41.61 12.74
CA ASP A 227 -27.44 43.06 12.57
C ASP A 227 -28.50 43.46 11.54
N PRO A 228 -29.32 44.50 11.80
CA PRO A 228 -30.40 44.91 10.90
C PRO A 228 -29.94 45.32 9.50
N ILE A 229 -28.68 45.75 9.36
CA ILE A 229 -28.11 46.27 8.11
C ILE A 229 -27.15 45.24 7.52
N ASP A 230 -26.25 44.71 8.34
CA ASP A 230 -25.15 43.87 7.88
C ASP A 230 -25.42 42.36 8.03
N GLY A 231 -26.56 41.96 8.58
CA GLY A 231 -27.06 40.58 8.64
C GLY A 231 -26.44 39.71 9.74
N PRO A 232 -26.54 38.36 9.65
CA PRO A 232 -26.16 37.46 10.74
C PRO A 232 -24.65 37.40 11.02
N TYR A 233 -24.27 37.24 12.29
CA TYR A 233 -22.87 37.17 12.76
C TYR A 233 -22.68 36.18 13.94
N TRP A 234 -21.44 35.72 14.10
CA TRP A 234 -20.90 35.04 15.29
C TRP A 234 -20.21 36.05 16.22
N LEU A 235 -20.25 35.80 17.53
CA LEU A 235 -19.53 36.55 18.56
C LEU A 235 -18.32 35.73 19.02
N VAL A 236 -17.12 36.11 18.59
CA VAL A 236 -15.88 35.40 18.93
C VAL A 236 -15.01 36.29 19.82
N ARG A 237 -14.67 35.80 21.01
CA ARG A 237 -13.83 36.50 21.97
C ARG A 237 -12.35 36.16 21.75
N ASN A 238 -11.46 37.10 22.01
CA ASN A 238 -10.03 36.80 22.09
C ASN A 238 -9.45 37.06 23.48
N SER A 239 -8.18 36.70 23.62
CA SER A 239 -7.39 36.88 24.84
C SER A 239 -6.35 37.98 24.69
N TRP A 240 -6.61 39.04 23.91
CA TRP A 240 -5.67 40.15 23.65
C TRP A 240 -6.00 41.43 24.44
N GLY A 241 -7.11 41.44 25.18
CA GLY A 241 -7.52 42.54 26.05
C GLY A 241 -8.51 43.51 25.42
N ASN A 242 -8.96 44.49 26.21
CA ASN A 242 -10.12 45.34 25.90
C ASN A 242 -9.85 46.42 24.85
N SER A 243 -8.57 46.71 24.64
CA SER A 243 -8.04 47.64 23.64
C SER A 243 -8.24 47.14 22.20
N TRP A 244 -8.56 45.86 22.01
CA TRP A 244 -8.70 45.22 20.71
C TRP A 244 -10.17 44.91 20.39
N GLY A 245 -10.60 45.12 19.14
CA GLY A 245 -11.97 44.84 18.70
C GLY A 245 -13.04 45.61 19.47
N ILE A 246 -14.24 45.02 19.58
CA ILE A 246 -15.35 45.57 20.37
C ILE A 246 -15.17 45.02 21.80
N ASN A 247 -14.35 45.68 22.62
CA ASN A 247 -14.04 45.25 24.00
C ASN A 247 -13.49 43.81 24.10
N GLY A 248 -12.59 43.40 23.21
CA GLY A 248 -12.02 42.05 23.17
C GLY A 248 -12.85 41.03 22.38
N VAL A 249 -13.94 41.46 21.75
CA VAL A 249 -14.84 40.62 20.94
C VAL A 249 -14.84 41.05 19.48
N ALA A 250 -14.90 40.07 18.58
CA ALA A 250 -15.09 40.26 17.15
C ALA A 250 -16.44 39.70 16.69
N LYS A 251 -17.14 40.50 15.89
CA LYS A 251 -18.33 40.05 15.15
C LYS A 251 -17.88 39.49 13.81
N LEU A 252 -18.01 38.19 13.61
CA LEU A 252 -17.64 37.52 12.35
C LEU A 252 -18.88 37.26 11.52
N LYS A 253 -18.89 37.62 10.22
CA LYS A 253 -20.03 37.36 9.34
C LYS A 253 -20.43 35.88 9.38
N ARG A 254 -21.70 35.58 9.69
CA ARG A 254 -22.25 34.22 9.60
C ARG A 254 -22.96 34.08 8.26
N TYR A 255 -22.46 33.23 7.38
CA TYR A 255 -23.12 32.94 6.11
C TYR A 255 -24.24 31.93 6.33
N THR A 256 -25.35 32.07 5.60
CA THR A 256 -26.49 31.14 5.64
C THR A 256 -26.26 29.88 4.82
N THR A 257 -25.20 29.86 4.00
CA THR A 257 -24.69 28.74 3.22
C THR A 257 -23.39 28.22 3.84
N THR A 258 -23.14 26.92 3.76
CA THR A 258 -21.83 26.32 4.09
C THR A 258 -20.83 26.62 2.97
N GLU A 259 -20.47 27.89 2.79
CA GLU A 259 -19.32 28.25 1.95
C GLU A 259 -18.05 27.73 2.63
N CYS A 260 -17.24 26.97 1.88
CA CYS A 260 -16.06 26.29 2.42
C CYS A 260 -14.82 26.53 1.54
N GLY A 261 -13.66 26.62 2.17
CA GLY A 261 -12.34 26.60 1.55
C GLY A 261 -11.55 25.35 1.91
N ILE A 262 -10.26 25.33 1.54
CA ILE A 262 -9.32 24.24 1.83
C ILE A 262 -8.21 24.76 2.75
N ASN A 263 -8.05 24.15 3.91
CA ASN A 263 -6.85 24.32 4.73
C ASN A 263 -5.77 23.38 4.21
N SER A 264 -4.77 23.96 3.53
CA SER A 264 -3.64 23.23 2.95
C SER A 264 -2.44 23.09 3.89
N THR A 265 -2.52 23.64 5.10
CA THR A 265 -1.45 23.57 6.10
C THR A 265 -2.01 23.29 7.51
N PRO A 266 -2.67 22.13 7.73
CA PRO A 266 -3.24 21.76 9.03
C PRO A 266 -2.21 21.63 10.16
N GLU A 267 -0.92 21.49 9.82
CA GLU A 267 0.22 21.51 10.75
C GLU A 267 0.31 22.79 11.61
N TYR A 268 -0.24 23.91 11.14
CA TYR A 268 -0.20 25.19 11.87
C TYR A 268 -1.48 25.47 12.69
N GLY A 269 -1.85 24.55 13.60
CA GLY A 269 -2.82 24.87 14.67
C GLY A 269 -3.88 23.81 15.00
N MET A 270 -3.96 22.70 14.27
CA MET A 270 -4.98 21.65 14.54
C MET A 270 -4.45 20.22 14.51
N LYS A 271 -3.37 20.01 13.77
CA LYS A 271 -2.75 18.71 13.61
C LYS A 271 -2.07 18.27 14.91
N CYS A 272 -2.21 16.99 15.22
CA CYS A 272 -1.32 16.29 16.13
C CYS A 272 -0.18 15.65 15.36
N ASP A 273 0.96 15.46 16.02
CA ASP A 273 2.03 14.62 15.54
C ASP A 273 1.44 13.27 15.12
N GLY A 274 1.40 13.07 13.80
CA GLY A 274 1.01 11.81 13.20
C GLY A 274 -0.24 11.75 12.37
N ASP A 275 -1.01 12.84 12.30
CA ASP A 275 -2.04 12.93 11.28
C ASP A 275 -1.37 13.00 9.89
N GLY A 276 -1.86 12.23 8.91
CA GLY A 276 -1.41 12.37 7.51
C GLY A 276 -1.64 13.80 6.99
N ILE A 277 -0.95 14.21 5.92
CA ILE A 277 -1.26 15.48 5.25
C ILE A 277 -2.57 15.28 4.47
N VAL A 278 -3.69 15.71 5.05
CA VAL A 278 -4.99 15.72 4.39
C VAL A 278 -5.50 17.16 4.36
N GLU A 279 -5.68 17.69 3.15
CA GLU A 279 -6.35 18.97 2.93
C GLU A 279 -7.71 18.97 3.65
N GLN A 280 -7.91 19.88 4.62
CA GLN A 280 -9.16 19.92 5.40
C GLN A 280 -10.15 20.90 4.79
N LYS A 281 -11.40 20.46 4.60
CA LYS A 281 -12.51 21.34 4.19
C LYS A 281 -12.93 22.22 5.37
N VAL A 282 -12.78 23.53 5.21
CA VAL A 282 -13.04 24.54 6.25
C VAL A 282 -14.24 25.37 5.86
N CYS A 283 -15.34 25.24 6.60
CA CYS A 283 -16.58 25.96 6.30
C CYS A 283 -16.80 27.17 7.21
N GLY A 284 -17.47 28.19 6.68
CA GLY A 284 -17.80 29.43 7.39
C GLY A 284 -16.73 30.52 7.28
N ASN A 285 -17.12 31.76 7.60
CA ASN A 285 -16.22 32.91 7.53
C ASN A 285 -15.07 32.77 8.53
N CYS A 286 -13.83 32.81 8.04
CA CYS A 286 -12.62 32.62 8.84
C CYS A 286 -12.56 31.24 9.56
N GLY A 287 -13.29 30.21 9.08
CA GLY A 287 -13.16 28.83 9.57
C GLY A 287 -13.84 28.48 10.90
N VAL A 288 -14.70 29.35 11.43
CA VAL A 288 -15.42 29.19 12.72
C VAL A 288 -16.13 27.84 12.89
N LEU A 289 -16.53 27.17 11.80
CA LEU A 289 -17.28 25.91 11.88
C LEU A 289 -16.40 24.66 11.81
N LEU A 290 -15.08 24.78 11.63
CA LEU A 290 -14.21 23.63 11.36
C LEU A 290 -14.02 22.72 12.58
N HIS A 291 -13.93 23.29 13.79
CA HIS A 291 -13.63 22.55 15.01
C HIS A 291 -14.24 23.25 16.21
N ALA A 292 -15.33 22.70 16.74
CA ALA A 292 -16.09 23.26 17.84
C ALA A 292 -16.09 22.27 19.01
N THR A 293 -15.62 22.68 20.18
CA THR A 293 -15.57 21.83 21.38
C THR A 293 -16.47 22.39 22.47
N ALA A 294 -17.20 21.51 23.15
CA ALA A 294 -18.22 21.75 24.16
C ALA A 294 -17.82 21.09 25.50
N LEU A 295 -18.32 21.56 26.65
CA LEU A 295 -18.14 20.85 27.92
C LEU A 295 -19.28 19.83 28.09
N ALA A 296 -18.96 18.60 28.48
CA ALA A 296 -19.91 17.50 28.56
C ALA A 296 -20.56 17.46 29.94
N ALA A 297 -21.90 17.59 29.98
CA ALA A 297 -22.68 17.28 31.17
C ALA A 297 -22.93 15.76 31.21
N GLY A 298 -22.12 14.99 31.94
CA GLY A 298 -22.58 13.66 32.41
C GLY A 298 -21.69 12.41 32.31
N THR A 299 -20.37 12.45 32.52
CA THR A 299 -19.63 11.20 32.87
C THR A 299 -19.23 11.23 34.35
N SER A 300 -19.72 10.29 35.16
CA SER A 300 -19.35 10.15 36.57
C SER A 300 -17.92 9.64 36.72
N SER A 301 -17.14 10.25 37.61
CA SER A 301 -15.79 9.79 37.96
C SER A 301 -15.78 8.33 38.43
N PRO A 302 -14.70 7.56 38.19
CA PRO A 302 -14.56 6.19 38.68
C PRO A 302 -14.72 6.08 40.20
N THR A 303 -15.47 5.09 40.66
CA THR A 303 -15.65 4.74 42.07
C THR A 303 -14.45 3.96 42.60
N GLN A 304 -14.30 3.90 43.93
CA GLN A 304 -13.20 3.16 44.55
C GLN A 304 -13.20 1.66 44.22
N ARG A 305 -14.40 1.07 44.03
CA ARG A 305 -14.55 -0.33 43.60
C ARG A 305 -13.98 -0.53 42.19
N GLU A 306 -14.39 0.32 41.25
CA GLU A 306 -13.95 0.26 39.86
C GLU A 306 -12.43 0.43 39.72
N ILE A 307 -11.82 1.29 40.55
CA ILE A 307 -10.36 1.44 40.61
C ILE A 307 -9.69 0.16 41.12
N GLN A 308 -10.23 -0.50 42.14
CA GLN A 308 -9.68 -1.77 42.66
C GLN A 308 -9.79 -2.91 41.63
N GLU A 309 -10.89 -2.95 40.86
CA GLU A 309 -11.05 -3.90 39.77
C GLU A 309 -10.03 -3.66 38.66
N PHE A 310 -9.74 -2.40 38.30
CA PHE A 310 -8.69 -2.06 37.36
C PHE A 310 -7.29 -2.47 37.85
N GLU A 311 -6.97 -2.24 39.12
CA GLU A 311 -5.68 -2.66 39.70
C GLU A 311 -5.52 -4.20 39.69
N SER A 312 -6.62 -4.92 39.91
CA SER A 312 -6.63 -6.39 39.83
C SER A 312 -6.43 -6.85 38.39
N PHE A 313 -7.13 -6.24 37.43
CA PHE A 313 -6.97 -6.48 36.00
C PHE A 313 -5.54 -6.23 35.52
N VAL A 314 -4.92 -5.11 35.91
CA VAL A 314 -3.53 -4.79 35.55
C VAL A 314 -2.58 -5.88 36.02
N LYS A 315 -2.79 -6.40 37.23
CA LYS A 315 -1.97 -7.47 37.80
C LYS A 315 -2.21 -8.82 37.12
N GLU A 316 -3.47 -9.17 36.89
CA GLU A 316 -3.89 -10.45 36.30
C GLU A 316 -3.35 -10.62 34.88
N TYR A 317 -3.46 -9.57 34.06
CA TYR A 317 -3.05 -9.58 32.66
C TYR A 317 -1.65 -8.97 32.44
N SER A 318 -0.88 -8.76 33.51
CA SER A 318 0.48 -8.22 33.46
C SER A 318 0.62 -6.94 32.62
N LYS A 319 -0.36 -6.04 32.72
CA LYS A 319 -0.41 -4.80 31.93
C LYS A 319 0.67 -3.82 32.39
N SER A 320 1.34 -3.20 31.42
CA SER A 320 2.30 -2.13 31.66
C SER A 320 1.91 -0.89 30.85
N TYR A 321 1.96 0.28 31.49
CA TYR A 321 1.64 1.55 30.86
C TYR A 321 2.83 2.50 31.02
N HIS A 322 3.36 2.99 29.90
CA HIS A 322 4.62 3.73 29.85
C HIS A 322 4.61 5.08 30.56
N ASN A 323 3.43 5.66 30.81
CA ASN A 323 3.28 6.89 31.58
C ASN A 323 1.92 6.95 32.30
N ARG A 324 1.82 7.90 33.24
CA ARG A 324 0.63 8.08 34.09
C ARG A 324 -0.61 8.50 33.31
N ALA A 325 -0.45 9.27 32.23
CA ALA A 325 -1.55 9.71 31.38
C ALA A 325 -2.18 8.53 30.62
N LEU A 326 -1.37 7.66 30.04
CA LEU A 326 -1.80 6.43 29.39
C LEU A 326 -2.51 5.49 30.38
N ARG A 327 -1.97 5.33 31.59
CA ARG A 327 -2.62 4.55 32.65
C ARG A 327 -4.00 5.10 33.01
N SER A 328 -4.15 6.42 33.16
CA SER A 328 -5.43 7.06 33.46
C SER A 328 -6.44 6.94 32.33
N LEU A 329 -5.99 7.03 31.07
CA LEU A 329 -6.84 6.78 29.90
C LEU A 329 -7.35 5.33 29.89
N LYS A 330 -6.45 4.36 30.14
CA LYS A 330 -6.79 2.93 30.17
C LYS A 330 -7.71 2.58 31.33
N LEU A 331 -7.58 3.24 32.48
CA LEU A 331 -8.55 3.14 33.57
C LEU A 331 -9.94 3.59 33.12
N LYS A 332 -10.06 4.73 32.42
CA LYS A 332 -11.37 5.22 31.95
C LYS A 332 -12.03 4.20 31.01
N VAL A 333 -11.29 3.75 30.00
CA VAL A 333 -11.77 2.74 29.04
C VAL A 333 -12.18 1.44 29.73
N PHE A 334 -11.38 0.99 30.70
CA PHE A 334 -11.70 -0.18 31.51
C PHE A 334 -13.01 -0.03 32.28
N VAL A 335 -13.24 1.13 32.91
CA VAL A 335 -14.47 1.39 33.67
C VAL A 335 -15.69 1.45 32.76
N ASP A 336 -15.56 2.06 31.58
CA ASP A 336 -16.65 2.10 30.60
C ASP A 336 -17.02 0.67 30.14
N ASN A 337 -16.04 -0.16 29.79
CA ASN A 337 -16.24 -1.56 29.44
C ASN A 337 -16.81 -2.39 30.61
N LEU A 338 -16.35 -2.14 31.84
CA LEU A 338 -16.84 -2.83 33.03
C LEU A 338 -18.33 -2.56 33.27
N ARG A 339 -18.77 -1.31 33.13
CA ARG A 339 -20.18 -0.93 33.27
C ARG A 339 -21.05 -1.58 32.20
N GLU A 340 -20.57 -1.65 30.96
CA GLU A 340 -21.27 -2.37 29.88
C GLU A 340 -21.41 -3.87 30.20
N ILE A 341 -20.34 -4.50 30.70
CA ILE A 341 -20.35 -5.90 31.14
C ILE A 341 -21.41 -6.11 32.24
N GLU A 342 -21.43 -5.23 33.25
CA GLU A 342 -22.40 -5.31 34.35
C GLU A 342 -23.84 -5.11 33.86
N GLU A 343 -24.08 -4.15 32.97
CA GLU A 343 -25.41 -3.88 32.40
C GLU A 343 -25.92 -5.05 31.56
N HIS A 344 -25.09 -5.60 30.67
CA HIS A 344 -25.44 -6.78 29.86
C HIS A 344 -25.75 -7.99 30.75
N ASN A 345 -24.89 -8.24 31.74
CA ASN A 345 -25.06 -9.37 32.65
C ASN A 345 -26.24 -9.20 33.63
N ALA A 346 -26.73 -7.98 33.85
CA ALA A 346 -27.94 -7.73 34.63
C ALA A 346 -29.23 -8.10 33.86
N ASN A 347 -29.18 -8.22 32.53
CA ASN A 347 -30.34 -8.58 31.72
C ASN A 347 -30.74 -10.06 31.93
N PRO A 348 -31.96 -10.35 32.42
CA PRO A 348 -32.41 -11.73 32.67
C PRO A 348 -32.75 -12.50 31.40
N LYS A 349 -32.85 -11.84 30.23
CA LYS A 349 -33.15 -12.47 28.93
C LYS A 349 -31.90 -12.78 28.10
N ARG A 350 -30.70 -12.51 28.62
CA ARG A 350 -29.46 -12.78 27.89
C ARG A 350 -29.26 -14.29 27.71
N THR A 351 -28.63 -14.67 26.60
CA THR A 351 -28.27 -16.07 26.28
C THR A 351 -26.76 -16.31 26.37
N TRP A 352 -26.01 -15.26 26.72
CA TRP A 352 -24.56 -15.26 26.85
C TRP A 352 -24.11 -14.20 27.85
N ASP A 353 -22.96 -14.41 28.46
CA ASP A 353 -22.36 -13.53 29.44
C ASP A 353 -21.16 -12.77 28.86
N MET A 354 -21.03 -11.51 29.27
CA MET A 354 -19.81 -10.74 29.07
C MET A 354 -18.87 -10.90 30.27
N GLY A 355 -17.57 -10.69 30.07
CA GLY A 355 -16.59 -10.75 31.15
C GLY A 355 -15.34 -9.92 30.90
N ILE A 356 -14.68 -9.59 32.01
CA ILE A 356 -13.34 -9.00 32.00
C ILE A 356 -12.37 -10.01 31.39
N ASN A 357 -11.55 -9.56 30.45
CA ASN A 357 -10.48 -10.31 29.79
C ASN A 357 -9.34 -9.34 29.40
N GLU A 358 -8.30 -9.84 28.74
CA GLU A 358 -7.12 -9.02 28.40
C GLU A 358 -7.42 -7.79 27.52
N PHE A 359 -8.58 -7.71 26.88
CA PHE A 359 -9.00 -6.60 26.02
C PHE A 359 -9.83 -5.54 26.75
N SER A 360 -10.10 -5.72 28.05
CA SER A 360 -10.99 -4.83 28.80
C SER A 360 -10.48 -3.40 28.96
N ASP A 361 -9.21 -3.10 28.69
CA ASP A 361 -8.68 -1.73 28.63
C ASP A 361 -8.61 -1.14 27.22
N LEU A 362 -9.29 -1.74 26.25
CA LEU A 362 -9.35 -1.29 24.86
C LEU A 362 -10.74 -0.77 24.48
N THR A 363 -10.79 0.34 23.74
CA THR A 363 -12.03 0.75 23.06
C THR A 363 -12.38 -0.24 21.95
N ASP A 364 -13.61 -0.19 21.44
CA ASP A 364 -13.98 -1.04 20.29
C ASP A 364 -13.10 -0.75 19.08
N GLU A 365 -12.76 0.52 18.82
CA GLU A 365 -11.88 0.90 17.71
C GLU A 365 -10.43 0.43 17.91
N GLU A 366 -9.89 0.55 19.13
CA GLU A 366 -8.56 0.02 19.47
C GLU A 366 -8.53 -1.51 19.31
N PHE A 367 -9.60 -2.18 19.71
CA PHE A 367 -9.73 -3.62 19.60
C PHE A 367 -9.85 -4.07 18.14
N GLU A 368 -10.72 -3.43 17.36
CA GLU A 368 -10.91 -3.72 15.94
C GLU A 368 -9.62 -3.49 15.13
N SER A 369 -8.96 -2.35 15.33
CA SER A 369 -7.74 -2.02 14.59
C SER A 369 -6.56 -2.93 14.88
N LYS A 370 -6.48 -3.51 16.10
CA LYS A 370 -5.36 -4.37 16.51
C LYS A 370 -5.62 -5.86 16.33
N TYR A 371 -6.84 -6.34 16.56
CA TYR A 371 -7.13 -7.78 16.71
C TYR A 371 -8.05 -8.38 15.65
N MET A 372 -8.70 -7.54 14.84
CA MET A 372 -9.57 -8.01 13.74
C MET A 372 -8.83 -8.08 12.40
N GLY A 373 -7.62 -7.55 12.31
CA GLY A 373 -6.69 -7.84 11.21
C GLY A 373 -6.97 -7.11 9.89
N TYR A 374 -8.15 -6.56 9.61
CA TYR A 374 -8.46 -5.93 8.32
C TYR A 374 -8.37 -4.39 8.33
N SER A 375 -7.70 -3.79 7.34
CA SER A 375 -7.51 -2.33 7.21
C SER A 375 -8.24 -1.76 5.97
N PRO A 376 -8.83 -0.54 6.01
CA PRO A 376 -9.52 0.08 4.87
C PRO A 376 -8.60 0.41 3.68
N MET A 377 -8.96 0.00 2.45
CA MET A 377 -8.44 0.57 1.19
C MET A 377 -9.51 0.69 0.09
N SER A 378 -9.20 1.55 -0.89
CA SER A 378 -10.07 2.09 -1.95
C SER A 378 -10.59 1.05 -2.97
N SER A 379 -11.77 1.33 -3.51
CA SER A 379 -12.64 0.44 -4.28
C SER A 379 -12.11 -0.14 -5.60
N SER A 380 -12.27 -1.46 -5.79
CA SER A 380 -12.80 -2.13 -7.01
C SER A 380 -13.11 -3.60 -6.70
N ALA A 381 -14.07 -4.22 -7.40
CA ALA A 381 -14.69 -5.51 -7.03
C ALA A 381 -14.15 -6.70 -7.83
N GLY A 382 -14.12 -7.92 -7.24
CA GLY A 382 -13.89 -9.15 -7.98
C GLY A 382 -14.17 -10.45 -7.20
N LEU A 383 -14.55 -11.51 -7.93
CA LEU A 383 -15.06 -12.81 -7.46
C LEU A 383 -13.96 -13.88 -7.27
N VAL A 384 -14.12 -14.70 -6.21
CA VAL A 384 -13.46 -16.00 -6.02
C VAL A 384 -14.30 -17.11 -6.71
N THR A 385 -13.66 -18.02 -7.45
CA THR A 385 -14.31 -19.19 -8.08
C THR A 385 -14.79 -20.18 -7.03
N ARG A 386 -16.08 -20.51 -7.08
CA ARG A 386 -16.79 -21.33 -6.08
C ARG A 386 -17.00 -22.74 -6.61
N THR A 387 -16.96 -23.74 -5.72
CA THR A 387 -17.38 -25.10 -6.07
C THR A 387 -18.89 -25.13 -6.34
N ALA A 388 -19.31 -26.00 -7.27
CA ALA A 388 -20.74 -26.23 -7.51
C ALA A 388 -21.36 -26.84 -6.24
N ALA A 389 -22.56 -26.38 -5.87
CA ALA A 389 -23.25 -26.88 -4.69
C ALA A 389 -23.41 -28.41 -4.75
N PRO A 390 -23.07 -29.15 -3.69
CA PRO A 390 -23.37 -30.58 -3.62
C PRO A 390 -24.88 -30.82 -3.76
N LYS A 391 -25.28 -32.03 -4.15
CA LYS A 391 -26.72 -32.41 -4.14
C LYS A 391 -27.24 -32.25 -2.71
N GLN A 392 -28.21 -31.35 -2.51
CA GLN A 392 -28.83 -31.10 -1.19
C GLN A 392 -29.30 -32.42 -0.55
N GLY A 393 -28.63 -32.83 0.52
CA GLY A 393 -29.11 -33.85 1.44
C GLY A 393 -30.01 -33.24 2.52
N ASN A 394 -30.52 -34.07 3.43
CA ASN A 394 -31.34 -33.62 4.54
C ASN A 394 -30.47 -33.39 5.78
N ILE A 395 -30.53 -32.20 6.37
CA ILE A 395 -29.77 -31.85 7.59
C ILE A 395 -30.06 -32.84 8.75
N LYS A 396 -31.24 -33.43 8.79
CA LYS A 396 -31.62 -34.44 9.79
C LYS A 396 -30.82 -35.74 9.71
N ASP A 397 -30.15 -36.00 8.59
CA ASP A 397 -29.35 -37.20 8.39
C ASP A 397 -27.91 -37.03 8.90
N LEU A 398 -27.53 -35.80 9.31
CA LEU A 398 -26.23 -35.49 9.89
C LEU A 398 -26.26 -35.72 11.42
N PRO A 399 -25.09 -35.94 12.06
CA PRO A 399 -24.99 -36.05 13.52
C PRO A 399 -25.63 -34.84 14.23
N GLU A 400 -26.21 -35.05 15.41
CA GLU A 400 -26.85 -33.95 16.16
C GLU A 400 -25.83 -32.93 16.68
N SER A 401 -24.63 -33.40 17.03
CA SER A 401 -23.49 -32.58 17.42
C SER A 401 -22.19 -33.12 16.83
N VAL A 402 -21.27 -32.20 16.59
CA VAL A 402 -19.90 -32.46 16.15
C VAL A 402 -18.98 -31.56 16.97
N ASP A 403 -17.93 -32.15 17.54
CA ASP A 403 -16.85 -31.41 18.21
C ASP A 403 -15.51 -32.06 17.88
N TRP A 404 -14.72 -31.40 17.02
CA TRP A 404 -13.43 -31.94 16.59
C TRP A 404 -12.36 -31.97 17.69
N ARG A 405 -12.58 -31.30 18.83
CA ARG A 405 -11.69 -31.41 20.01
C ARG A 405 -11.70 -32.82 20.59
N GLU A 406 -12.86 -33.50 20.55
CA GLU A 406 -13.00 -34.88 21.05
C GLU A 406 -12.19 -35.89 20.23
N LYS A 407 -11.79 -35.52 19.01
CA LYS A 407 -10.94 -36.35 18.13
C LYS A 407 -9.45 -36.10 18.33
N GLY A 408 -9.07 -35.13 19.16
CA GLY A 408 -7.66 -34.79 19.41
C GLY A 408 -6.94 -34.14 18.22
N VAL A 409 -7.68 -33.57 17.27
CA VAL A 409 -7.12 -32.93 16.05
C VAL A 409 -7.10 -31.41 16.12
N ILE A 410 -7.42 -30.82 17.28
CA ILE A 410 -7.39 -29.37 17.52
C ILE A 410 -6.22 -29.06 18.44
N THR A 411 -5.33 -28.15 18.03
CA THR A 411 -4.21 -27.64 18.84
C THR A 411 -4.70 -26.75 19.98
N ASP A 412 -3.81 -26.44 20.94
CA ASP A 412 -4.08 -25.45 21.99
C ASP A 412 -4.31 -24.05 21.41
N VAL A 413 -5.20 -23.26 22.02
CA VAL A 413 -5.55 -21.92 21.53
C VAL A 413 -4.33 -21.00 21.52
N LYS A 414 -4.05 -20.40 20.35
CA LYS A 414 -2.98 -19.43 20.15
C LYS A 414 -3.42 -18.02 20.56
N ASN A 415 -2.47 -17.13 20.82
CA ASN A 415 -2.72 -15.70 20.98
C ASN A 415 -2.17 -14.97 19.74
N GLN A 416 -3.11 -14.66 18.84
CA GLN A 416 -3.08 -14.12 17.46
C GLN A 416 -2.43 -14.97 16.34
N GLY A 417 -3.06 -14.85 15.15
CA GLY A 417 -2.76 -15.61 13.94
C GLY A 417 -3.80 -16.69 13.62
N SER A 418 -4.44 -16.62 12.45
CA SER A 418 -5.52 -17.51 12.02
C SER A 418 -5.05 -18.46 10.91
N PHE A 419 -4.61 -19.66 11.29
CA PHE A 419 -4.12 -20.68 10.33
C PHE A 419 -4.16 -22.14 10.83
N GLU A 420 -4.88 -22.40 11.92
CA GLU A 420 -4.89 -23.65 12.67
C GLU A 420 -5.63 -24.80 11.92
N GLN A 421 -6.27 -24.48 10.79
CA GLN A 421 -6.91 -25.48 9.93
C GLN A 421 -5.88 -26.47 9.39
N ILE A 422 -4.70 -26.00 8.96
CA ILE A 422 -3.68 -26.90 8.40
C ILE A 422 -3.19 -27.89 9.44
N GLU A 423 -2.98 -27.45 10.68
CA GLU A 423 -2.57 -28.31 11.80
C GLU A 423 -3.57 -29.46 11.99
N SER A 424 -4.87 -29.14 11.92
CA SER A 424 -5.95 -30.11 12.07
C SER A 424 -5.96 -31.14 10.93
N TYR A 425 -5.80 -30.68 9.69
CA TYR A 425 -5.78 -31.57 8.53
C TYR A 425 -4.53 -32.43 8.44
N VAL A 426 -3.37 -31.92 8.87
CA VAL A 426 -2.16 -32.75 9.00
C VAL A 426 -2.41 -33.88 9.98
N ALA A 427 -3.07 -33.62 11.12
CA ALA A 427 -3.41 -34.66 12.07
C ALA A 427 -4.42 -35.67 11.52
N ILE A 428 -5.48 -35.22 10.86
CA ILE A 428 -6.51 -36.08 10.25
C ILE A 428 -5.90 -37.02 9.21
N GLU A 429 -5.15 -36.50 8.25
CA GLU A 429 -4.57 -37.27 7.14
C GLU A 429 -3.49 -38.27 7.61
N ASN A 430 -2.84 -37.98 8.74
CA ASN A 430 -1.78 -38.83 9.30
C ASN A 430 -2.24 -39.66 10.52
N ASN A 431 -3.55 -39.68 10.84
CA ASN A 431 -4.12 -40.35 12.01
C ASN A 431 -3.40 -39.99 13.34
N MET A 432 -3.06 -38.71 13.52
CA MET A 432 -2.41 -38.22 14.73
C MET A 432 -3.46 -37.76 15.75
N THR A 433 -3.21 -38.03 17.03
CA THR A 433 -4.02 -37.53 18.16
C THR A 433 -3.42 -36.29 18.81
N SER A 434 -2.37 -35.73 18.21
CA SER A 434 -1.68 -34.52 18.65
C SER A 434 -1.18 -33.79 17.39
N PRO A 435 -1.93 -32.79 16.88
CA PRO A 435 -1.53 -32.02 15.71
C PRO A 435 -0.21 -31.26 15.95
N PRO A 436 0.62 -31.08 14.90
CA PRO A 436 1.82 -30.25 15.00
C PRO A 436 1.44 -28.78 15.17
N LEU A 437 2.24 -28.05 15.94
CA LEU A 437 2.15 -26.60 16.03
C LEU A 437 2.95 -25.98 14.88
N LEU A 438 2.26 -25.31 13.96
CA LEU A 438 2.83 -24.73 12.74
C LEU A 438 3.03 -23.22 12.88
N SER A 439 4.04 -22.70 12.19
CA SER A 439 4.46 -21.30 12.31
C SER A 439 3.49 -20.32 11.68
N THR A 440 2.71 -19.65 12.52
CA THR A 440 1.91 -18.50 12.06
C THR A 440 2.82 -17.40 11.52
N GLN A 441 4.00 -17.19 12.12
CA GLN A 441 4.92 -16.12 11.73
C GLN A 441 5.33 -16.23 10.28
N GLN A 442 5.64 -17.45 9.84
CA GLN A 442 6.06 -17.70 8.46
C GLN A 442 4.98 -17.24 7.47
N ILE A 443 3.69 -17.50 7.75
CA ILE A 443 2.60 -16.99 6.93
C ILE A 443 2.54 -15.46 7.00
N THR A 444 2.58 -14.89 8.21
CA THR A 444 2.48 -13.45 8.43
C THR A 444 3.59 -12.66 7.72
N SER A 445 4.84 -13.15 7.74
CA SER A 445 5.99 -12.44 7.16
C SER A 445 6.25 -12.78 5.69
N CYS A 446 5.86 -13.97 5.22
CA CYS A 446 6.27 -14.46 3.89
C CYS A 446 5.15 -14.56 2.86
N SER A 447 3.88 -14.50 3.26
CA SER A 447 2.78 -14.58 2.29
C SER A 447 2.55 -13.24 1.60
N SER A 448 2.69 -13.23 0.27
CA SER A 448 2.40 -12.05 -0.54
C SER A 448 0.88 -11.88 -0.71
N ASN A 449 0.36 -10.68 -0.45
CA ASN A 449 -1.04 -10.31 -0.73
C ASN A 449 -1.12 -9.22 -1.82
N PRO A 450 -0.72 -9.51 -3.07
CA PRO A 450 -0.58 -8.49 -4.11
C PRO A 450 -1.90 -7.88 -4.60
N TYR A 451 -3.04 -8.47 -4.20
CA TYR A 451 -4.38 -8.00 -4.56
C TYR A 451 -5.13 -7.44 -3.36
N SER A 452 -4.44 -7.18 -2.26
CA SER A 452 -5.01 -6.62 -1.04
C SER A 452 -6.29 -7.35 -0.57
N CYS A 453 -6.32 -8.67 -0.74
CA CYS A 453 -7.47 -9.51 -0.43
C CYS A 453 -7.70 -9.51 1.08
N GLY A 454 -8.73 -8.82 1.55
CA GLY A 454 -8.97 -8.68 2.98
C GLY A 454 -7.81 -7.98 3.70
N GLY A 455 -7.32 -6.86 3.18
CA GLY A 455 -6.21 -6.10 3.77
C GLY A 455 -4.92 -6.24 2.96
N SER A 456 -3.84 -5.55 3.37
CA SER A 456 -2.60 -5.47 2.58
C SER A 456 -1.59 -6.59 2.83
N GLY A 457 -1.92 -7.57 3.67
CA GLY A 457 -1.06 -8.70 4.04
C GLY A 457 -0.41 -8.56 5.42
N GLY A 458 0.13 -9.67 5.92
CA GLY A 458 0.78 -9.75 7.23
C GLY A 458 -0.11 -9.26 8.38
N CYS A 459 0.41 -8.40 9.26
CA CYS A 459 -0.35 -7.81 10.37
C CYS A 459 -1.46 -6.83 9.92
N LYS A 460 -1.57 -6.52 8.63
CA LYS A 460 -2.62 -5.67 8.04
C LYS A 460 -3.74 -6.45 7.35
N GLY A 461 -3.73 -7.77 7.50
CA GLY A 461 -4.85 -8.64 7.15
C GLY A 461 -4.70 -9.34 5.82
N ALA A 462 -5.21 -10.56 5.77
CA ALA A 462 -5.45 -11.31 4.55
C ALA A 462 -6.57 -12.34 4.79
N ILE A 463 -7.17 -12.82 3.69
CA ILE A 463 -8.10 -13.97 3.74
C ILE A 463 -7.35 -15.30 3.93
N ASN A 464 -8.03 -16.32 4.48
CA ASN A 464 -7.45 -17.65 4.75
C ASN A 464 -6.85 -18.31 3.49
N GLU A 465 -7.44 -18.05 2.32
CA GLU A 465 -7.05 -18.59 1.04
C GLU A 465 -5.62 -18.20 0.65
N ILE A 466 -5.15 -17.00 1.02
CA ILE A 466 -3.76 -16.56 0.78
C ILE A 466 -2.79 -17.48 1.52
N ALA A 467 -3.12 -17.84 2.76
CA ALA A 467 -2.28 -18.69 3.58
C ALA A 467 -2.30 -20.16 3.10
N TYR A 468 -3.45 -20.66 2.62
CA TYR A 468 -3.53 -21.98 1.97
C TYR A 468 -2.71 -22.04 0.69
N MET A 469 -2.79 -21.02 -0.17
CA MET A 469 -1.99 -20.91 -1.39
C MET A 469 -0.49 -20.88 -1.07
N TYR A 470 -0.10 -20.10 -0.06
CA TYR A 470 1.29 -20.07 0.39
C TYR A 470 1.75 -21.47 0.83
N THR A 471 1.00 -22.14 1.71
CA THR A 471 1.41 -23.45 2.23
C THR A 471 1.41 -24.54 1.15
N GLN A 472 0.59 -24.41 0.12
CA GLN A 472 0.64 -25.27 -1.06
C GLN A 472 1.96 -25.13 -1.81
N LEU A 473 2.42 -23.90 -2.04
CA LEU A 473 3.61 -23.61 -2.83
C LEU A 473 4.91 -23.86 -2.07
N TYR A 474 4.88 -23.62 -0.76
CA TYR A 474 6.09 -23.49 0.03
C TYR A 474 6.20 -24.49 1.17
N GLY A 475 5.09 -25.03 1.65
CA GLY A 475 5.04 -25.69 2.94
C GLY A 475 5.22 -24.72 4.11
N ILE A 476 4.96 -25.21 5.32
CA ILE A 476 5.04 -24.46 6.57
C ILE A 476 5.84 -25.25 7.61
N GLU A 477 6.79 -24.56 8.26
CA GLU A 477 7.63 -25.09 9.33
C GLU A 477 6.87 -25.13 10.67
N THR A 478 7.46 -25.78 11.66
CA THR A 478 6.89 -25.80 13.00
C THR A 478 7.08 -24.45 13.69
N GLU A 479 6.17 -24.13 14.62
CA GLU A 479 6.26 -22.94 15.49
C GLU A 479 7.59 -22.88 16.26
N LYS A 480 8.19 -24.04 16.55
CA LYS A 480 9.50 -24.13 17.21
C LYS A 480 10.64 -23.67 16.30
N GLU A 481 10.57 -24.00 15.01
CA GLU A 481 11.60 -23.67 14.02
C GLU A 481 11.47 -22.22 13.54
N TYR A 482 10.24 -21.70 13.50
CA TYR A 482 9.95 -20.32 13.14
C TYR A 482 8.93 -19.71 14.12
N PRO A 483 9.39 -19.16 15.26
CA PRO A 483 8.51 -18.66 16.33
C PRO A 483 7.71 -17.40 15.95
N TYR A 484 6.55 -17.27 16.57
CA TYR A 484 5.67 -16.11 16.46
C TYR A 484 6.18 -14.88 17.20
N THR A 485 6.55 -13.85 16.44
CA THR A 485 7.08 -12.58 16.93
C THR A 485 6.12 -11.41 16.70
N SER A 486 5.26 -11.48 15.68
CA SER A 486 4.36 -10.39 15.30
C SER A 486 3.34 -9.99 16.37
N GLY A 487 3.02 -10.89 17.31
CA GLY A 487 2.19 -10.55 18.48
C GLY A 487 2.86 -9.66 19.51
N PHE A 488 4.18 -9.53 19.45
CA PHE A 488 4.92 -8.63 20.33
C PHE A 488 5.39 -7.37 19.60
N THR A 489 5.76 -7.49 18.33
CA THR A 489 6.29 -6.37 17.54
C THR A 489 5.19 -5.49 16.94
N GLU A 490 3.96 -5.98 16.82
CA GLU A 490 2.88 -5.37 16.03
C GLU A 490 3.24 -5.20 14.53
N GLU A 491 4.34 -5.81 14.08
CA GLU A 491 4.87 -5.74 12.72
C GLU A 491 4.97 -7.14 12.11
N SER A 492 4.74 -7.24 10.80
CA SER A 492 4.82 -8.53 10.09
C SER A 492 6.22 -9.14 10.13
N GLY A 493 7.25 -8.31 10.29
CA GLY A 493 8.65 -8.72 10.20
C GLY A 493 9.08 -9.09 8.78
N GLU A 494 10.39 -9.28 8.59
CA GLU A 494 10.93 -9.78 7.32
C GLU A 494 10.69 -11.29 7.19
N CYS A 495 10.53 -11.77 5.95
CA CYS A 495 10.46 -13.20 5.67
C CYS A 495 11.84 -13.85 5.82
N LEU A 496 12.05 -14.60 6.91
CA LEU A 496 13.29 -15.31 7.22
C LEU A 496 13.30 -16.76 6.70
N TYR A 497 12.22 -17.19 6.06
CA TYR A 497 12.04 -18.54 5.55
C TYR A 497 13.03 -18.82 4.41
N ASN A 498 14.00 -19.73 4.59
CA ASN A 498 14.93 -20.16 3.52
C ASN A 498 14.90 -21.70 3.24
N ALA A 499 14.75 -22.10 1.96
CA ALA A 499 14.53 -23.50 1.56
C ALA A 499 15.72 -24.39 1.77
N SER A 500 16.89 -23.80 1.56
CA SER A 500 18.15 -24.49 1.67
C SER A 500 18.52 -24.73 3.13
N SER A 501 17.88 -24.04 4.08
CA SER A 501 18.14 -24.19 5.53
C SER A 501 17.12 -25.05 6.27
N VAL A 502 16.02 -25.47 5.64
CA VAL A 502 15.04 -26.35 6.29
C VAL A 502 15.64 -27.75 6.42
N THR A 503 15.84 -28.19 7.66
CA THR A 503 16.33 -29.54 7.98
C THR A 503 15.23 -30.43 8.58
N GLY A 504 14.06 -29.84 8.90
CA GLY A 504 12.90 -30.49 9.51
C GLY A 504 11.81 -30.93 8.52
N LYS A 505 10.74 -31.55 9.04
CA LYS A 505 9.55 -31.92 8.26
C LYS A 505 8.61 -30.74 8.15
N MET A 506 8.21 -30.39 6.93
CA MET A 506 7.23 -29.33 6.67
C MET A 506 5.83 -29.91 6.44
N ALA A 507 4.81 -29.16 6.84
CA ALA A 507 3.43 -29.43 6.45
C ALA A 507 3.14 -28.80 5.09
N HIS A 508 2.43 -29.53 4.22
CA HIS A 508 2.00 -29.05 2.91
C HIS A 508 0.51 -29.31 2.73
N VAL A 509 -0.17 -28.43 1.98
CA VAL A 509 -1.52 -28.67 1.47
C VAL A 509 -1.47 -28.89 -0.03
N ARG A 510 -2.32 -29.78 -0.54
CA ARG A 510 -2.43 -30.02 -2.00
C ARG A 510 -3.28 -28.97 -2.71
N GLY A 511 -4.02 -28.17 -1.94
CA GLY A 511 -4.98 -27.17 -2.39
C GLY A 511 -6.04 -26.94 -1.33
N TYR A 512 -7.06 -26.14 -1.68
CA TYR A 512 -8.21 -25.86 -0.82
C TYR A 512 -9.50 -25.83 -1.67
N GLU A 513 -10.63 -25.95 -1.00
CA GLU A 513 -11.96 -25.81 -1.60
C GLU A 513 -12.74 -24.71 -0.86
N VAL A 514 -13.49 -23.92 -1.62
CA VAL A 514 -14.39 -22.88 -1.08
C VAL A 514 -15.81 -23.42 -1.18
N LEU A 515 -16.50 -23.51 -0.04
CA LEU A 515 -17.89 -23.95 0.03
C LEU A 515 -18.84 -22.88 -0.55
N PRO A 516 -20.03 -23.28 -1.03
CA PRO A 516 -21.05 -22.32 -1.47
C PRO A 516 -21.40 -21.34 -0.34
N PRO A 517 -21.47 -20.02 -0.62
CA PRO A 517 -21.79 -19.04 0.41
C PRO A 517 -23.23 -19.21 0.87
N ASN A 518 -23.47 -18.97 2.16
CA ASN A 518 -24.79 -19.01 2.79
C ASN A 518 -25.49 -20.39 2.73
N ASP A 519 -24.75 -21.47 2.43
CA ASP A 519 -25.29 -22.83 2.38
C ASP A 519 -25.00 -23.59 3.68
N MET A 520 -25.99 -23.61 4.57
CA MET A 520 -25.88 -24.25 5.88
C MET A 520 -25.62 -25.77 5.79
N TYR A 521 -26.24 -26.45 4.81
CA TYR A 521 -26.06 -27.90 4.64
C TYR A 521 -24.60 -28.23 4.31
N SER A 522 -23.99 -27.52 3.35
CA SER A 522 -22.60 -27.73 2.94
C SER A 522 -21.62 -27.56 4.11
N VAL A 523 -21.84 -26.55 4.96
CA VAL A 523 -21.02 -26.33 6.15
C VAL A 523 -21.19 -27.47 7.16
N MET A 524 -22.44 -27.87 7.45
CA MET A 524 -22.70 -28.97 8.39
C MET A 524 -22.19 -30.32 7.90
N GLU A 525 -22.39 -30.63 6.62
CA GLU A 525 -21.95 -31.87 5.98
C GLU A 525 -20.42 -31.96 6.03
N HIS A 526 -19.72 -30.87 5.73
CA HIS A 526 -18.26 -30.82 5.79
C HIS A 526 -17.75 -31.01 7.22
N LEU A 527 -18.33 -30.29 8.20
CA LEU A 527 -17.96 -30.48 9.60
C LEU A 527 -18.21 -31.91 10.08
N ALA A 528 -19.32 -32.54 9.65
CA ALA A 528 -19.66 -33.91 10.04
C ALA A 528 -18.72 -34.97 9.45
N ASN A 529 -18.24 -34.76 8.21
CA ASN A 529 -17.60 -35.82 7.43
C ASN A 529 -16.14 -35.57 7.05
N LYS A 530 -15.64 -34.34 7.17
CA LYS A 530 -14.32 -33.93 6.63
C LYS A 530 -13.39 -33.37 7.69
N GLY A 531 -13.83 -32.40 8.48
CA GLY A 531 -12.95 -31.71 9.42
C GLY A 531 -13.39 -30.30 9.78
N PRO A 532 -12.61 -29.60 10.61
CA PRO A 532 -12.79 -28.17 10.90
C PRO A 532 -12.71 -27.28 9.66
N LEU A 533 -13.31 -26.09 9.70
CA LEU A 533 -13.35 -25.12 8.60
C LEU A 533 -12.71 -23.77 8.99
N GLY A 534 -12.02 -23.14 8.05
CA GLY A 534 -11.70 -21.71 8.15
C GLY A 534 -12.90 -20.89 7.74
N VAL A 535 -13.33 -19.94 8.58
CA VAL A 535 -14.49 -19.10 8.32
C VAL A 535 -14.17 -17.65 8.64
N SER A 536 -14.78 -16.73 7.90
CA SER A 536 -14.75 -15.29 8.20
C SER A 536 -16.07 -14.88 8.83
N VAL A 537 -16.01 -14.15 9.94
CA VAL A 537 -17.17 -13.72 10.74
C VAL A 537 -17.15 -12.21 10.97
N TYR A 538 -18.30 -11.69 11.39
CA TYR A 538 -18.37 -10.36 12.01
C TYR A 538 -18.09 -10.51 13.50
N ALA A 539 -17.00 -9.90 13.99
CA ALA A 539 -16.54 -10.04 15.37
C ALA A 539 -16.80 -8.82 16.25
N GLY A 540 -17.61 -7.85 15.81
CA GLY A 540 -17.85 -6.59 16.56
C GLY A 540 -18.36 -6.78 18.00
N ARG A 541 -18.97 -7.93 18.33
CA ARG A 541 -19.45 -8.25 19.70
C ARG A 541 -18.59 -9.28 20.44
N PHE A 542 -17.46 -9.68 19.86
CA PHE A 542 -16.63 -10.75 20.41
C PHE A 542 -15.75 -10.25 21.57
N LYS A 543 -15.39 -8.96 21.61
CA LYS A 543 -14.41 -8.37 22.55
C LYS A 543 -14.56 -8.91 23.97
N SER A 544 -15.76 -8.82 24.54
CA SER A 544 -16.02 -9.16 25.94
C SER A 544 -16.74 -10.51 26.13
N TYR A 545 -16.86 -11.36 25.09
CA TYR A 545 -17.54 -12.65 25.21
C TYR A 545 -16.85 -13.57 26.23
N LYS A 546 -17.65 -14.16 27.14
CA LYS A 546 -17.17 -15.09 28.17
C LYS A 546 -17.79 -16.48 28.05
N SER A 547 -19.12 -16.59 28.01
CA SER A 547 -19.82 -17.88 28.00
C SER A 547 -21.24 -17.78 27.42
N GLY A 548 -21.88 -18.93 27.18
CA GLY A 548 -23.24 -19.02 26.62
C GLY A 548 -23.26 -19.05 25.09
N ILE A 549 -24.43 -18.83 24.48
CA ILE A 549 -24.60 -18.77 23.02
C ILE A 549 -24.68 -17.32 22.58
N LEU A 550 -23.61 -16.82 21.95
CA LEU A 550 -23.53 -15.47 21.43
C LEU A 550 -24.58 -15.27 20.32
N ASN A 551 -25.44 -14.27 20.49
CA ASN A 551 -26.49 -13.90 19.55
C ASN A 551 -26.63 -12.37 19.40
N GLY A 552 -27.60 -11.93 18.59
CA GLY A 552 -27.96 -10.52 18.48
C GLY A 552 -27.18 -9.73 17.43
N CYS A 553 -26.83 -10.33 16.30
CA CYS A 553 -26.48 -9.57 15.10
C CYS A 553 -27.72 -8.79 14.62
N ASP A 554 -27.56 -7.50 14.31
CA ASP A 554 -28.60 -6.73 13.64
C ASP A 554 -28.49 -6.94 12.13
N PHE A 555 -29.35 -7.79 11.57
CA PHE A 555 -29.38 -8.09 10.14
C PHE A 555 -29.82 -6.89 9.26
N ASN A 556 -30.35 -5.82 9.86
CA ASN A 556 -30.68 -4.58 9.15
C ASN A 556 -29.51 -3.58 9.14
N ALA A 557 -28.50 -3.78 9.99
CA ALA A 557 -27.27 -3.00 9.99
C ALA A 557 -26.24 -3.57 9.02
N ASN A 558 -25.20 -2.78 8.72
CA ASN A 558 -24.07 -3.25 7.93
C ASN A 558 -23.29 -4.31 8.73
N ILE A 559 -23.25 -5.54 8.24
CA ILE A 559 -22.48 -6.65 8.84
C ILE A 559 -21.12 -6.73 8.16
N VAL A 560 -20.13 -6.06 8.73
CA VAL A 560 -18.76 -6.06 8.21
C VAL A 560 -18.08 -7.37 8.62
N ILE A 561 -17.87 -8.27 7.67
CA ILE A 561 -17.05 -9.46 7.92
C ILE A 561 -15.61 -8.99 8.12
N ASN A 562 -15.07 -9.18 9.32
CA ASN A 562 -13.81 -8.56 9.73
C ASN A 562 -12.98 -9.45 10.65
N HIS A 563 -13.24 -10.76 10.74
CA HIS A 563 -12.40 -11.63 11.56
C HIS A 563 -12.33 -13.03 11.00
N ALA A 564 -11.15 -13.66 10.98
CA ALA A 564 -10.97 -15.03 10.52
C ALA A 564 -10.79 -15.97 11.71
N ILE A 565 -11.59 -17.04 11.78
CA ILE A 565 -11.59 -18.02 12.88
C ILE A 565 -11.73 -19.45 12.36
N GLN A 566 -11.56 -20.43 13.24
CA GLN A 566 -11.77 -21.84 12.94
C GLN A 566 -13.14 -22.31 13.45
N MET A 567 -14.02 -22.76 12.55
CA MET A 567 -15.23 -23.48 12.94
C MET A 567 -14.90 -24.95 13.19
N ILE A 568 -15.09 -25.40 14.43
CA ILE A 568 -14.64 -26.72 14.92
C ILE A 568 -15.81 -27.67 15.22
N GLY A 569 -17.05 -27.24 15.01
CA GLY A 569 -18.20 -28.07 15.29
C GLY A 569 -19.54 -27.34 15.32
N TYR A 570 -20.57 -28.06 15.75
CA TYR A 570 -21.91 -27.55 16.01
C TYR A 570 -22.61 -28.43 17.05
N GLY A 571 -23.68 -27.92 17.66
CA GLY A 571 -24.50 -28.70 18.58
C GLY A 571 -25.80 -27.99 18.93
N THR A 572 -26.46 -28.49 19.97
CA THR A 572 -27.70 -27.92 20.51
C THR A 572 -27.58 -27.82 22.02
N ASP A 573 -27.76 -26.61 22.55
CA ASP A 573 -27.92 -26.40 23.97
C ASP A 573 -29.38 -26.68 24.36
N PRO A 574 -29.65 -27.39 25.47
CA PRO A 574 -31.02 -27.73 25.88
C PRO A 574 -31.91 -26.51 26.16
N VAL A 575 -31.33 -25.39 26.56
CA VAL A 575 -32.06 -24.16 26.94
C VAL A 575 -32.00 -23.16 25.80
N ASP A 576 -30.81 -22.86 25.30
CA ASP A 576 -30.59 -21.76 24.36
C ASP A 576 -30.63 -22.20 22.89
N GLY A 577 -30.73 -23.50 22.62
CA GLY A 577 -30.94 -24.09 21.31
C GLY A 577 -29.67 -24.28 20.45
N PRO A 578 -29.81 -24.38 19.12
CA PRO A 578 -28.70 -24.74 18.23
C PRO A 578 -27.59 -23.69 18.15
N TYR A 579 -26.33 -24.15 18.09
CA TYR A 579 -25.14 -23.31 17.98
C TYR A 579 -24.08 -23.86 17.00
N TRP A 580 -23.27 -22.95 16.47
CA TRP A 580 -21.96 -23.23 15.88
C TRP A 580 -20.88 -23.16 16.96
N LEU A 581 -19.90 -24.05 16.89
CA LEU A 581 -18.74 -24.05 17.78
C LEU A 581 -17.54 -23.52 17.01
N VAL A 582 -16.95 -22.42 17.51
CA VAL A 582 -15.83 -21.75 16.85
C VAL A 582 -14.67 -21.54 17.81
N ARG A 583 -13.46 -21.80 17.34
CA ARG A 583 -12.20 -21.54 18.03
C ARG A 583 -11.64 -20.22 17.51
N ASN A 584 -11.27 -19.36 18.46
CA ASN A 584 -10.64 -18.08 18.19
C ASN A 584 -9.12 -18.19 18.42
N SER A 585 -8.41 -17.12 18.09
CA SER A 585 -6.95 -16.99 18.23
C SER A 585 -6.61 -15.83 19.16
N TRP A 586 -7.29 -15.69 20.30
CA TRP A 586 -7.12 -14.58 21.26
C TRP A 586 -6.76 -15.08 22.65
N GLY A 587 -5.97 -16.16 22.71
CA GLY A 587 -5.59 -16.80 23.97
C GLY A 587 -6.73 -17.59 24.63
N ASN A 588 -6.38 -18.30 25.69
CA ASN A 588 -7.31 -19.13 26.46
C ASN A 588 -8.10 -18.35 27.52
N THR A 589 -7.74 -17.10 27.77
CA THR A 589 -8.41 -16.14 28.66
C THR A 589 -9.70 -15.59 28.05
N TRP A 590 -9.80 -15.59 26.72
CA TRP A 590 -10.97 -15.14 25.99
C TRP A 590 -12.01 -16.26 25.82
N GLY A 591 -13.30 -15.96 25.99
CA GLY A 591 -14.39 -16.93 25.79
C GLY A 591 -14.30 -18.17 26.70
N ILE A 592 -14.77 -19.31 26.18
CA ILE A 592 -14.77 -20.60 26.87
C ILE A 592 -13.44 -21.30 26.57
N ASN A 593 -12.36 -20.91 27.25
CA ASN A 593 -11.00 -21.38 26.99
C ASN A 593 -10.58 -21.17 25.52
N GLY A 594 -10.84 -19.98 24.97
CA GLY A 594 -10.55 -19.59 23.58
C GLY A 594 -11.59 -20.02 22.54
N VAL A 595 -12.73 -20.57 22.98
CA VAL A 595 -13.81 -21.07 22.12
C VAL A 595 -15.10 -20.28 22.38
N ALA A 596 -15.88 -20.06 21.33
CA ALA A 596 -17.21 -19.46 21.42
C ALA A 596 -18.30 -20.36 20.82
N LYS A 597 -19.51 -20.23 21.37
CA LYS A 597 -20.72 -20.78 20.75
C LYS A 597 -21.49 -19.63 20.10
N LEU A 598 -21.73 -19.72 18.79
CA LEU A 598 -22.50 -18.72 18.05
C LEU A 598 -23.90 -19.27 17.75
N LYS A 599 -24.93 -18.44 17.87
CA LYS A 599 -26.31 -18.86 17.57
C LYS A 599 -26.42 -19.37 16.12
N ARG A 600 -26.90 -20.61 15.96
CA ARG A 600 -27.24 -21.17 14.65
C ARG A 600 -28.75 -21.10 14.45
N TYR A 601 -29.20 -20.36 13.44
CA TYR A 601 -30.63 -20.27 13.11
C TYR A 601 -31.07 -21.46 12.24
N THR A 602 -32.33 -21.87 12.37
CA THR A 602 -32.90 -22.97 11.58
C THR A 602 -33.26 -22.58 10.16
N THR A 603 -33.40 -21.28 9.90
CA THR A 603 -33.56 -20.65 8.59
C THR A 603 -32.37 -19.73 8.36
N THR A 604 -31.85 -19.70 7.13
CA THR A 604 -30.75 -18.80 6.78
C THR A 604 -31.22 -17.34 6.86
N GLU A 605 -30.80 -16.64 7.90
CA GLU A 605 -30.93 -15.19 8.05
C GLU A 605 -29.71 -14.52 7.43
N CYS A 606 -29.90 -13.59 6.50
CA CYS A 606 -28.82 -12.91 5.79
C CYS A 606 -28.87 -11.40 6.09
N GLY A 607 -27.73 -10.81 6.45
CA GLY A 607 -27.53 -9.36 6.48
C GLY A 607 -26.78 -8.86 5.24
N ILE A 608 -26.61 -7.54 5.15
CA ILE A 608 -25.85 -6.90 4.05
C ILE A 608 -24.47 -6.51 4.57
N ASN A 609 -23.42 -6.93 3.87
CA ASN A 609 -22.08 -6.36 4.01
C ASN A 609 -21.89 -5.30 2.91
N SER A 610 -22.17 -4.03 3.21
CA SER A 610 -22.02 -2.92 2.27
C SER A 610 -20.58 -2.45 2.10
N THR A 611 -19.65 -2.97 2.92
CA THR A 611 -18.24 -2.57 2.95
C THR A 611 -17.31 -3.80 2.94
N PRO A 612 -17.39 -4.67 1.92
CA PRO A 612 -16.63 -5.92 1.88
C PRO A 612 -15.11 -5.74 1.74
N GLU A 613 -14.64 -4.53 1.36
CA GLU A 613 -13.22 -4.14 1.36
C GLU A 613 -12.56 -4.21 2.74
N TYR A 614 -13.33 -4.13 3.82
CA TYR A 614 -12.81 -4.26 5.19
C TYR A 614 -12.64 -5.71 5.65
N GLY A 615 -12.63 -6.68 4.73
CA GLY A 615 -12.78 -8.08 5.12
C GLY A 615 -12.43 -9.12 4.07
N ILE A 616 -13.25 -9.20 3.02
CA ILE A 616 -13.25 -10.39 2.14
C ILE A 616 -13.05 -10.06 0.67
N LYS A 617 -13.00 -8.77 0.32
CA LYS A 617 -12.82 -8.30 -1.05
C LYS A 617 -11.34 -8.17 -1.39
N CYS A 618 -11.03 -8.43 -2.65
CA CYS A 618 -9.73 -8.18 -3.27
C CYS A 618 -9.82 -6.99 -4.23
N GLU A 619 -8.70 -6.30 -4.44
CA GLU A 619 -8.53 -5.26 -5.47
C GLU A 619 -8.33 -5.89 -6.87
N GLY A 620 -9.06 -5.37 -7.87
CA GLY A 620 -8.96 -5.76 -9.28
C GLY A 620 -9.95 -6.85 -9.77
N ASP A 621 -10.07 -7.00 -11.09
CA ASP A 621 -10.91 -8.02 -11.74
C ASP A 621 -10.27 -9.42 -11.60
N VAL A 622 -10.54 -10.09 -10.47
CA VAL A 622 -10.00 -11.42 -10.11
C VAL A 622 -10.55 -12.57 -10.96
N ALA A 623 -11.38 -12.29 -11.97
CA ALA A 623 -11.94 -13.30 -12.88
C ALA A 623 -10.86 -14.10 -13.65
N SER A 624 -9.65 -13.54 -13.81
CA SER A 624 -8.50 -14.23 -14.42
C SER A 624 -7.63 -15.01 -13.42
N PHE A 625 -7.72 -14.72 -12.12
CA PHE A 625 -6.85 -15.29 -11.09
C PHE A 625 -7.39 -16.54 -10.41
N ALA A 626 -8.68 -16.54 -10.08
CA ALA A 626 -9.29 -17.69 -9.39
C ALA A 626 -9.52 -18.90 -10.34
N SER A 627 -9.39 -18.70 -11.65
CA SER A 627 -9.35 -19.80 -12.63
C SER A 627 -7.94 -20.34 -12.90
N SER A 628 -6.88 -19.62 -12.51
CA SER A 628 -5.49 -19.95 -12.90
C SER A 628 -4.59 -20.41 -11.75
N SER A 629 -5.01 -20.23 -10.49
CA SER A 629 -4.25 -20.62 -9.28
C SER A 629 -4.30 -22.11 -8.90
N LYS A 630 -4.94 -22.97 -9.71
CA LYS A 630 -4.71 -24.41 -9.63
C LYS A 630 -3.53 -24.76 -10.53
N PHE A 631 -2.32 -24.81 -9.97
CA PHE A 631 -1.20 -25.46 -10.62
C PHE A 631 -1.38 -26.98 -10.46
N SER A 632 -1.42 -27.69 -11.58
CA SER A 632 -1.41 -29.15 -11.59
C SER A 632 -0.05 -29.67 -11.13
N VAL A 633 -0.03 -30.89 -10.59
CA VAL A 633 1.22 -31.59 -10.22
C VAL A 633 2.20 -31.64 -11.40
N LYS A 634 1.68 -31.79 -12.62
CA LYS A 634 2.49 -31.80 -13.85
C LYS A 634 3.17 -30.45 -14.11
N GLU A 635 2.47 -29.33 -13.90
CA GLU A 635 3.04 -27.99 -14.09
C GLU A 635 4.14 -27.68 -13.07
N ILE A 636 3.98 -28.15 -11.83
CA ILE A 636 5.02 -28.04 -10.79
C ILE A 636 6.26 -28.87 -11.17
N GLN A 637 6.06 -30.11 -11.62
CA GLN A 637 7.15 -30.98 -12.06
C GLN A 637 7.92 -30.42 -13.27
N GLU A 638 7.23 -29.78 -14.22
CA GLU A 638 7.88 -29.12 -15.36
C GLU A 638 8.70 -27.90 -14.90
N PHE A 639 8.26 -27.15 -13.88
CA PHE A 639 9.05 -26.06 -13.32
C PHE A 639 10.28 -26.56 -12.56
N GLU A 640 10.14 -27.60 -11.73
CA GLU A 640 11.29 -28.22 -11.02
C GLU A 640 12.32 -28.78 -12.01
N LYS A 641 11.84 -29.36 -13.11
CA LYS A 641 12.70 -29.81 -14.21
C LYS A 641 13.39 -28.62 -14.88
N PHE A 642 12.66 -27.55 -15.18
CA PHE A 642 13.23 -26.32 -15.73
C PHE A 642 14.31 -25.73 -14.81
N GLU A 643 14.09 -25.69 -13.49
CA GLU A 643 15.10 -25.21 -12.53
C GLU A 643 16.39 -26.02 -12.62
N LYS A 644 16.27 -27.34 -12.77
CA LYS A 644 17.41 -28.24 -12.92
C LYS A 644 18.10 -28.08 -14.28
N ASP A 645 17.33 -28.06 -15.35
CA ASP A 645 17.85 -28.02 -16.73
C ASP A 645 18.59 -26.70 -17.02
N PHE A 646 18.17 -25.60 -16.40
CA PHE A 646 18.74 -24.26 -16.59
C PHE A 646 19.52 -23.72 -15.39
N GLY A 647 19.79 -24.56 -14.39
CA GLY A 647 20.60 -24.20 -13.21
C GLY A 647 20.04 -23.01 -12.42
N ARG A 648 18.71 -22.87 -12.34
CA ARG A 648 18.06 -21.72 -11.70
C ARG A 648 18.12 -21.83 -10.19
N ASN A 649 18.61 -20.77 -9.55
CA ASN A 649 18.63 -20.61 -8.10
C ASN A 649 18.13 -19.22 -7.74
N TYR A 650 16.88 -19.13 -7.29
CA TYR A 650 16.18 -17.85 -7.12
C TYR A 650 16.44 -17.15 -5.79
N GLY A 651 17.38 -17.62 -4.97
CA GLY A 651 17.74 -16.97 -3.71
C GLY A 651 16.54 -16.82 -2.76
N VAL A 652 15.90 -15.65 -2.77
CA VAL A 652 14.73 -15.32 -1.94
C VAL A 652 13.46 -16.01 -2.46
N ARG A 653 12.66 -16.58 -1.56
CA ARG A 653 11.51 -17.42 -1.93
C ARG A 653 10.36 -16.69 -2.64
N SER A 654 10.19 -15.38 -2.42
CA SER A 654 9.24 -14.54 -3.17
C SER A 654 9.52 -14.57 -4.67
N ASP A 655 10.80 -14.57 -5.04
CA ASP A 655 11.23 -14.60 -6.43
C ASP A 655 10.95 -15.96 -7.04
N ARG A 656 11.23 -17.07 -6.33
CA ARG A 656 10.91 -18.41 -6.83
C ARG A 656 9.42 -18.60 -7.16
N SER A 657 8.50 -18.12 -6.32
CA SER A 657 7.06 -18.26 -6.62
C SER A 657 6.58 -17.31 -7.70
N LEU A 658 7.13 -16.10 -7.77
CA LEU A 658 6.86 -15.21 -8.89
C LEU A 658 7.31 -15.88 -10.20
N ARG A 659 8.52 -16.44 -10.22
CA ARG A 659 9.13 -17.16 -11.35
C ARG A 659 8.34 -18.41 -11.73
N MET A 660 7.90 -19.22 -10.77
CA MET A 660 7.01 -20.37 -10.99
C MET A 660 5.69 -19.94 -11.64
N LYS A 661 5.06 -18.88 -11.11
CA LYS A 661 3.78 -18.38 -11.63
C LYS A 661 3.91 -17.89 -13.07
N ILE A 662 4.97 -17.14 -13.34
CA ILE A 662 5.31 -16.67 -14.68
C ILE A 662 5.60 -17.86 -15.60
N PHE A 663 6.37 -18.84 -15.14
CA PHE A 663 6.69 -20.05 -15.88
C PHE A 663 5.45 -20.84 -16.28
N VAL A 664 4.54 -21.10 -15.34
CA VAL A 664 3.33 -21.87 -15.65
C VAL A 664 2.43 -21.12 -16.63
N GLN A 665 2.34 -19.80 -16.53
CA GLN A 665 1.63 -18.99 -17.51
C GLN A 665 2.25 -19.16 -18.91
N ASN A 666 3.57 -18.98 -19.02
CA ASN A 666 4.29 -19.15 -20.29
C ASN A 666 4.17 -20.59 -20.82
N LEU A 667 4.21 -21.60 -19.95
CA LEU A 667 4.05 -23.01 -20.30
C LEU A 667 2.67 -23.28 -20.94
N ARG A 668 1.61 -22.71 -20.36
CA ARG A 668 0.25 -22.80 -20.91
C ARG A 668 0.17 -22.14 -22.29
N ASP A 669 0.79 -20.98 -22.45
CA ASP A 669 0.81 -20.25 -23.73
C ASP A 669 1.60 -21.01 -24.82
N ILE A 670 2.73 -21.63 -24.45
CA ILE A 670 3.49 -22.53 -25.32
C ILE A 670 2.62 -23.72 -25.74
N GLN A 671 1.94 -24.36 -24.78
CA GLN A 671 1.07 -25.51 -25.06
C GLN A 671 -0.11 -25.11 -25.97
N ALA A 672 -0.74 -23.96 -25.74
CA ALA A 672 -1.83 -23.46 -26.56
C ALA A 672 -1.38 -23.21 -28.02
N HIS A 673 -0.24 -22.55 -28.23
CA HIS A 673 0.35 -22.37 -29.56
C HIS A 673 0.63 -23.71 -30.24
N ASN A 674 1.28 -24.64 -29.52
CA ASN A 674 1.61 -25.97 -30.01
C ASN A 674 0.41 -26.90 -30.17
N SER A 675 -0.79 -26.50 -29.73
CA SER A 675 -2.02 -27.25 -29.97
C SER A 675 -2.68 -26.86 -31.29
N ASN A 676 -2.33 -25.70 -31.86
CA ASN A 676 -2.92 -25.22 -33.11
C ASN A 676 -2.40 -26.04 -34.31
N PRO A 677 -3.27 -26.73 -35.08
CA PRO A 677 -2.84 -27.53 -36.23
C PRO A 677 -2.36 -26.70 -37.42
N LYS A 678 -2.63 -25.39 -37.45
CA LYS A 678 -2.20 -24.46 -38.51
C LYS A 678 -0.86 -23.78 -38.21
N ARG A 679 -0.22 -24.09 -37.09
CA ARG A 679 1.06 -23.47 -36.71
C ARG A 679 2.15 -23.83 -37.72
N THR A 680 3.02 -22.88 -38.02
CA THR A 680 4.17 -23.08 -38.92
C THR A 680 5.47 -23.34 -38.17
N TYR A 681 5.50 -23.07 -36.86
CA TYR A 681 6.62 -23.29 -35.95
C TYR A 681 6.13 -23.78 -34.58
N ASN A 682 7.02 -24.40 -33.82
CA ASN A 682 6.77 -24.82 -32.45
C ASN A 682 7.42 -23.84 -31.47
N LYS A 683 6.73 -23.60 -30.35
CA LYS A 683 7.30 -22.94 -29.17
C LYS A 683 7.86 -23.99 -28.21
N GLY A 684 8.89 -23.67 -27.44
CA GLY A 684 9.50 -24.59 -26.48
C GLY A 684 9.86 -23.91 -25.17
N ILE A 685 9.98 -24.71 -24.11
CA ILE A 685 10.59 -24.26 -22.84
C ILE A 685 12.08 -24.05 -23.12
N ASN A 686 12.57 -22.85 -22.82
CA ASN A 686 13.98 -22.48 -22.91
C ASN A 686 14.34 -21.63 -21.68
N GLN A 687 15.56 -21.11 -21.62
CA GLN A 687 16.05 -20.37 -20.46
C GLN A 687 15.19 -19.15 -20.11
N PHE A 688 14.39 -18.61 -21.02
CA PHE A 688 13.54 -17.45 -20.74
C PHE A 688 12.20 -17.82 -20.12
N ALA A 689 11.87 -19.10 -19.91
CA ALA A 689 10.52 -19.54 -19.55
C ALA A 689 9.95 -18.94 -18.25
N ASP A 690 10.77 -18.46 -17.33
CA ASP A 690 10.40 -17.84 -16.04
C ASP A 690 10.34 -16.30 -16.04
N MET A 691 10.47 -15.66 -17.20
CA MET A 691 10.45 -14.20 -17.33
C MET A 691 9.06 -13.67 -17.74
N THR A 692 8.76 -12.43 -17.38
CA THR A 692 7.65 -11.71 -18.02
C THR A 692 8.08 -11.25 -19.40
N GLU A 693 7.12 -10.92 -20.25
CA GLU A 693 7.42 -10.31 -21.55
C GLU A 693 8.24 -9.04 -21.40
N LYS A 694 7.91 -8.22 -20.40
CA LYS A 694 8.65 -6.99 -20.09
C LYS A 694 10.09 -7.25 -19.65
N GLU A 695 10.32 -8.20 -18.75
CA GLU A 695 11.68 -8.58 -18.32
C GLU A 695 12.51 -9.11 -19.48
N PHE A 696 11.91 -9.89 -20.38
CA PHE A 696 12.59 -10.35 -21.58
C PHE A 696 12.96 -9.18 -22.52
N GLN A 697 12.03 -8.26 -22.75
CA GLN A 697 12.26 -7.08 -23.60
C GLN A 697 13.34 -6.16 -23.02
N GLU A 698 13.31 -5.87 -21.72
CA GLU A 698 14.26 -4.99 -21.05
C GLU A 698 15.67 -5.60 -20.94
N GLY A 699 15.77 -6.92 -20.75
CA GLY A 699 17.06 -7.60 -20.60
C GLY A 699 17.73 -8.00 -21.92
N TYR A 700 16.96 -8.45 -22.91
CA TYR A 700 17.50 -9.17 -24.07
C TYR A 700 17.29 -8.46 -25.41
N LEU A 701 16.36 -7.51 -25.49
CA LEU A 701 16.04 -6.75 -26.71
C LEU A 701 16.56 -5.30 -26.67
N GLY A 702 17.62 -5.03 -25.90
CA GLY A 702 18.39 -3.77 -25.95
C GLY A 702 17.64 -2.47 -25.60
N TYR A 703 16.47 -2.54 -24.95
CA TYR A 703 15.52 -1.43 -24.77
C TYR A 703 15.96 -0.32 -23.78
N ILE A 704 15.98 0.97 -24.22
CA ILE A 704 15.75 2.17 -23.37
C ILE A 704 14.96 3.25 -24.12
N LYS A 705 13.89 3.78 -23.49
CA LYS A 705 13.14 4.96 -23.92
C LYS A 705 13.93 6.25 -23.65
N VAL A 706 14.39 6.95 -24.68
CA VAL A 706 15.11 8.25 -24.54
C VAL A 706 14.11 9.42 -24.60
N PRO A 707 13.97 10.25 -23.55
CA PRO A 707 13.15 11.46 -23.60
C PRO A 707 13.91 12.64 -24.22
N GLY A 708 13.43 13.15 -25.35
CA GLY A 708 13.63 14.49 -25.93
C GLY A 708 15.03 15.14 -25.96
N LEU A 709 15.58 15.38 -27.16
CA LEU A 709 16.17 16.67 -27.66
C LEU A 709 16.89 16.49 -29.02
N VAL A 710 17.19 17.62 -29.68
CA VAL A 710 17.31 17.91 -31.14
C VAL A 710 18.69 17.60 -31.83
N ASN A 711 18.64 17.25 -33.13
CA ASN A 711 19.54 17.50 -34.31
C ASN A 711 20.88 16.76 -34.62
N GLY A 712 20.87 16.02 -35.75
CA GLY A 712 21.86 15.64 -36.79
C GLY A 712 23.03 14.65 -36.54
N VAL A 713 23.17 13.53 -37.31
CA VAL A 713 24.34 13.15 -38.17
C VAL A 713 24.00 12.00 -39.17
N ILE A 714 24.32 12.25 -40.45
CA ILE A 714 24.04 11.49 -41.69
C ILE A 714 24.89 10.21 -41.91
N ALA A 715 24.25 9.10 -42.30
CA ALA A 715 24.89 7.93 -42.93
C ALA A 715 24.90 8.01 -44.48
N ARG A 716 26.00 7.56 -45.12
CA ARG A 716 26.18 7.54 -46.60
C ARG A 716 25.32 6.44 -47.25
N LYS A 717 24.35 6.84 -48.10
CA LYS A 717 23.65 5.93 -49.03
C LYS A 717 24.57 5.47 -50.16
N THR A 718 24.66 4.15 -50.39
CA THR A 718 25.18 3.56 -51.63
C THR A 718 24.15 3.71 -52.76
N LYS A 719 24.62 3.81 -54.02
CA LYS A 719 23.77 3.91 -55.21
C LYS A 719 23.02 2.60 -55.44
N GLU A 720 21.71 2.68 -55.70
CA GLU A 720 20.91 1.57 -56.22
C GLU A 720 21.40 1.23 -57.64
N GLU A 721 21.97 0.04 -57.83
CA GLU A 721 22.21 -0.57 -59.15
C GLU A 721 21.19 -1.70 -59.35
N ASP A 722 20.69 -1.88 -60.58
CA ASP A 722 19.79 -2.97 -60.95
C ASP A 722 20.48 -4.33 -60.73
N GLN A 723 20.11 -5.03 -59.66
CA GLN A 723 20.67 -6.32 -59.28
C GLN A 723 19.96 -7.46 -60.03
N ASP A 724 20.73 -8.24 -60.79
CA ASP A 724 20.26 -9.46 -61.47
C ASP A 724 20.24 -10.65 -60.49
N PHE A 725 19.09 -10.88 -59.86
CA PHE A 725 18.87 -11.96 -58.89
C PHE A 725 19.01 -13.38 -59.49
N SER A 726 19.03 -13.53 -60.83
CA SER A 726 19.16 -14.85 -61.49
C SER A 726 20.55 -15.48 -61.32
N LYS A 727 21.54 -14.70 -60.89
CA LYS A 727 22.92 -15.15 -60.64
C LYS A 727 23.18 -15.65 -59.22
N LEU A 728 22.20 -15.55 -58.33
CA LEU A 728 22.31 -16.01 -56.95
C LEU A 728 22.10 -17.54 -56.86
N PRO A 729 22.81 -18.24 -55.96
CA PRO A 729 22.56 -19.66 -55.72
C PRO A 729 21.15 -19.89 -55.15
N GLU A 730 20.56 -21.06 -55.40
CA GLU A 730 19.20 -21.38 -54.90
C GLU A 730 19.14 -21.43 -53.36
N ASN A 731 20.21 -21.95 -52.75
CA ASN A 731 20.40 -22.02 -51.30
C ASN A 731 21.83 -21.61 -50.98
N ILE A 732 22.02 -20.94 -49.84
CA ILE A 732 23.34 -20.68 -49.28
C ILE A 732 23.27 -20.86 -47.77
N ASP A 733 24.20 -21.65 -47.23
CA ASP A 733 24.40 -21.83 -45.80
C ASP A 733 25.89 -21.65 -45.51
N TRP A 734 26.25 -20.58 -44.80
CA TRP A 734 27.65 -20.28 -44.50
C TRP A 734 28.27 -21.26 -43.48
N ARG A 735 27.45 -22.05 -42.76
CA ARG A 735 27.94 -23.13 -41.89
C ARG A 735 28.63 -24.21 -42.70
N GLU A 736 28.05 -24.59 -43.84
CA GLU A 736 28.63 -25.58 -44.76
C GLU A 736 29.97 -25.13 -45.35
N LYS A 737 30.23 -23.83 -45.32
CA LYS A 737 31.50 -23.23 -45.77
C LYS A 737 32.53 -23.07 -44.66
N GLY A 738 32.21 -23.42 -43.42
CA GLY A 738 33.09 -23.27 -42.26
C GLY A 738 33.23 -21.84 -41.73
N ALA A 739 32.43 -20.89 -42.23
CA ALA A 739 32.55 -19.47 -41.89
C ALA A 739 31.82 -19.07 -40.60
N ILE A 740 31.21 -20.01 -39.88
CA ILE A 740 30.35 -19.74 -38.72
C ILE A 740 30.96 -20.37 -37.47
N GLY A 741 31.30 -19.55 -36.47
CA GLY A 741 31.85 -19.97 -35.18
C GLY A 741 30.85 -20.63 -34.23
N VAL A 742 31.29 -20.99 -33.02
CA VAL A 742 30.43 -21.57 -31.98
C VAL A 742 29.35 -20.58 -31.55
N ILE A 743 28.14 -21.08 -31.30
CA ILE A 743 26.99 -20.27 -30.86
C ILE A 743 27.22 -19.79 -29.42
N ARG A 744 27.08 -18.49 -29.19
CA ARG A 744 27.37 -17.84 -27.91
C ARG A 744 26.11 -17.39 -27.18
N ASP A 745 26.30 -16.97 -25.93
CA ASP A 745 25.24 -16.45 -25.06
C ASP A 745 25.61 -15.04 -24.56
N GLN A 746 24.79 -14.04 -24.92
CA GLN A 746 24.95 -12.67 -24.43
C GLN A 746 24.56 -12.52 -22.94
N GLY A 747 24.00 -13.55 -22.31
CA GLY A 747 23.50 -13.47 -20.93
C GLY A 747 22.45 -12.38 -20.77
N ASN A 748 22.35 -11.79 -19.58
CA ASN A 748 21.33 -10.77 -19.27
C ASN A 748 21.71 -9.35 -19.74
N CYS A 749 22.64 -9.24 -20.69
CA CYS A 749 23.11 -7.97 -21.23
C CYS A 749 22.52 -7.75 -22.62
N GLY A 750 21.95 -6.57 -22.88
CA GLY A 750 21.44 -6.16 -24.20
C GLY A 750 22.53 -5.87 -25.24
N SER A 751 23.56 -6.72 -25.32
CA SER A 751 24.73 -6.56 -26.20
C SER A 751 24.64 -7.34 -27.51
N CYS A 752 23.44 -7.73 -27.96
CA CYS A 752 23.24 -8.47 -29.22
C CYS A 752 23.94 -7.82 -30.42
N TRP A 753 23.96 -6.50 -30.47
CA TRP A 753 24.68 -5.71 -31.47
C TRP A 753 26.19 -5.99 -31.50
N ALA A 754 26.81 -6.17 -30.33
CA ALA A 754 28.23 -6.45 -30.19
C ALA A 754 28.55 -7.89 -30.63
N PHE A 755 27.69 -8.85 -30.27
CA PHE A 755 27.81 -10.24 -30.71
C PHE A 755 27.64 -10.35 -32.23
N SER A 756 26.58 -9.78 -32.80
CA SER A 756 26.35 -9.80 -34.25
C SER A 756 27.49 -9.11 -35.02
N SER A 757 28.00 -7.97 -34.53
CA SER A 757 29.18 -7.32 -35.13
C SER A 757 30.40 -8.22 -35.11
N MET A 758 30.72 -8.78 -33.94
CA MET A 758 31.90 -9.62 -33.75
C MET A 758 31.81 -10.93 -34.55
N GLU A 759 30.68 -11.63 -34.51
CA GLU A 759 30.44 -12.88 -35.26
C GLU A 759 30.58 -12.66 -36.78
N ASN A 760 30.13 -11.50 -37.29
CA ASN A 760 30.37 -11.12 -38.68
C ASN A 760 31.84 -10.84 -38.94
N ILE A 761 32.55 -10.16 -38.05
CA ILE A 761 33.99 -9.93 -38.19
C ILE A 761 34.72 -11.28 -38.25
N GLU A 762 34.45 -12.23 -37.36
CA GLU A 762 35.02 -13.59 -37.39
C GLU A 762 34.76 -14.29 -38.73
N SER A 763 33.52 -14.23 -39.20
CA SER A 763 33.10 -14.87 -40.45
C SER A 763 33.88 -14.31 -41.64
N TYR A 764 34.07 -12.99 -41.69
CA TYR A 764 34.83 -12.34 -42.75
C TYR A 764 36.34 -12.57 -42.62
N VAL A 765 36.88 -12.68 -41.39
CA VAL A 765 38.28 -13.09 -41.20
C VAL A 765 38.48 -14.47 -41.84
N PHE A 766 37.56 -15.40 -41.60
CA PHE A 766 37.63 -16.73 -42.19
C PHE A 766 37.52 -16.70 -43.71
N ILE A 767 36.62 -15.90 -44.27
CA ILE A 767 36.46 -15.79 -45.73
C ILE A 767 37.74 -15.27 -46.40
N GLU A 768 38.42 -14.31 -45.79
CA GLU A 768 39.65 -13.72 -46.34
C GLU A 768 40.90 -14.56 -46.07
N THR A 769 41.00 -15.18 -44.89
CA THR A 769 42.26 -15.80 -44.41
C THR A 769 42.21 -17.31 -44.31
N GLY A 770 41.03 -17.92 -44.34
CA GLY A 770 40.79 -19.34 -44.04
C GLY A 770 40.88 -19.70 -42.55
N VAL A 771 41.14 -18.73 -41.67
CA VAL A 771 41.25 -18.92 -40.22
C VAL A 771 40.02 -18.31 -39.55
N LEU A 772 39.32 -19.10 -38.73
CA LEU A 772 38.16 -18.63 -37.97
C LEU A 772 38.59 -18.27 -36.53
N PRO A 773 38.78 -16.99 -36.20
CA PRO A 773 39.17 -16.58 -34.85
C PRO A 773 37.99 -16.65 -33.88
N THR A 774 38.31 -16.66 -32.58
CA THR A 774 37.35 -16.53 -31.48
C THR A 774 37.59 -15.17 -30.80
N LEU A 775 36.89 -14.13 -31.25
CA LEU A 775 37.10 -12.73 -30.88
C LEU A 775 36.23 -12.33 -29.68
N ALA A 776 36.69 -11.33 -28.91
CA ALA A 776 36.06 -10.90 -27.66
C ALA A 776 34.85 -9.95 -27.86
N PRO A 777 33.59 -10.39 -27.66
CA PRO A 777 32.43 -9.50 -27.69
C PRO A 777 32.43 -8.48 -26.54
N GLN A 778 33.09 -8.80 -25.42
CA GLN A 778 33.20 -7.91 -24.25
C GLN A 778 33.94 -6.62 -24.60
N GLN A 779 34.95 -6.68 -25.48
CA GLN A 779 35.71 -5.50 -25.86
C GLN A 779 34.81 -4.49 -26.60
N ILE A 780 33.99 -4.97 -27.54
CA ILE A 780 33.00 -4.11 -28.23
C ILE A 780 31.98 -3.57 -27.22
N THR A 781 31.50 -4.42 -26.32
CA THR A 781 30.46 -4.07 -25.33
C THR A 781 30.95 -2.99 -24.36
N SER A 782 32.15 -3.12 -23.80
CA SER A 782 32.70 -2.20 -22.80
C SER A 782 33.32 -0.94 -23.38
N CYS A 783 33.97 -1.03 -24.55
CA CYS A 783 34.87 0.02 -25.04
C CYS A 783 34.32 0.87 -26.19
N SER A 784 33.24 0.44 -26.85
CA SER A 784 32.67 1.22 -27.94
C SER A 784 31.87 2.40 -27.40
N VAL A 785 32.12 3.58 -27.96
CA VAL A 785 31.33 4.78 -27.66
C VAL A 785 30.13 4.85 -28.61
N ASN A 786 28.94 5.13 -28.07
CA ASN A 786 27.72 5.39 -28.85
C ASN A 786 27.22 6.82 -28.61
N PRO A 787 27.97 7.85 -29.06
CA PRO A 787 27.69 9.26 -28.73
C PRO A 787 26.35 9.77 -29.28
N TYR A 788 25.79 9.08 -30.27
CA TYR A 788 24.53 9.44 -30.93
C TYR A 788 23.35 8.57 -30.49
N HIS A 789 23.60 7.67 -29.52
CA HIS A 789 22.63 6.71 -28.98
C HIS A 789 21.85 5.97 -30.08
N CYS A 790 22.54 5.57 -31.14
CA CYS A 790 21.94 4.83 -32.24
C CYS A 790 21.57 3.43 -31.76
N GLY A 791 20.27 3.10 -31.79
CA GLY A 791 19.74 1.82 -31.34
C GLY A 791 19.88 1.54 -29.84
N GLY A 792 20.09 2.57 -29.03
CA GLY A 792 20.28 2.44 -27.57
C GLY A 792 21.48 3.23 -27.05
N GLN A 793 21.83 3.05 -25.78
CA GLN A 793 22.89 3.86 -25.13
C GLN A 793 24.32 3.32 -25.32
N GLY A 794 24.48 2.13 -25.90
CA GLY A 794 25.74 1.38 -25.95
C GLY A 794 25.85 0.32 -24.84
N GLY A 795 26.85 -0.55 -24.96
CA GLY A 795 27.08 -1.67 -24.04
C GLY A 795 25.86 -2.58 -23.87
N CYS A 796 25.47 -2.86 -22.62
CA CYS A 796 24.28 -3.66 -22.31
C CYS A 796 22.95 -2.94 -22.55
N LYS A 797 22.98 -1.66 -22.95
CA LYS A 797 21.79 -0.84 -23.20
C LYS A 797 21.50 -0.65 -24.70
N GLY A 798 21.91 -1.62 -25.52
CA GLY A 798 21.64 -1.65 -26.96
C GLY A 798 22.48 -0.68 -27.79
N ALA A 799 22.79 -1.08 -29.02
CA ALA A 799 23.26 -0.20 -30.10
C ALA A 799 23.02 -0.89 -31.45
N ILE A 800 23.50 -0.28 -32.54
CA ILE A 800 23.52 -0.88 -33.88
C ILE A 800 24.90 -1.49 -34.20
N SER A 801 24.96 -2.49 -35.10
CA SER A 801 26.21 -3.18 -35.45
C SER A 801 27.30 -2.26 -36.04
N GLN A 802 26.89 -1.17 -36.68
CA GLN A 802 27.76 -0.15 -37.27
C GLN A 802 28.67 0.48 -36.21
N VAL A 803 28.20 0.64 -34.96
CA VAL A 803 29.02 1.11 -33.83
C VAL A 803 30.18 0.15 -33.56
N GLY A 804 29.92 -1.16 -33.59
CA GLY A 804 30.93 -2.20 -33.35
C GLY A 804 31.96 -2.30 -34.48
N TYR A 805 31.51 -2.12 -35.72
CA TYR A 805 32.41 -2.06 -36.88
C TYR A 805 33.31 -0.83 -36.84
N MET A 806 32.77 0.35 -36.49
CA MET A 806 33.55 1.58 -36.33
C MET A 806 34.60 1.44 -35.23
N TYR A 807 34.24 0.88 -34.08
CA TYR A 807 35.19 0.61 -33.00
C TYR A 807 36.31 -0.32 -33.48
N THR A 808 35.94 -1.46 -34.09
CA THR A 808 36.91 -2.45 -34.55
C THR A 808 37.83 -1.90 -35.65
N GLN A 809 37.33 -1.01 -36.50
CA GLN A 809 38.16 -0.35 -37.51
C GLN A 809 39.29 0.49 -36.90
N LEU A 810 39.00 1.17 -35.78
CA LEU A 810 39.95 2.06 -35.11
C LEU A 810 40.91 1.31 -34.20
N TYR A 811 40.42 0.32 -33.47
CA TYR A 811 41.13 -0.29 -32.34
C TYR A 811 41.37 -1.79 -32.48
N GLY A 812 40.77 -2.46 -33.47
CA GLY A 812 40.73 -3.92 -33.62
C GLY A 812 40.08 -4.64 -32.44
N LEU A 813 40.18 -5.99 -32.45
CA LEU A 813 39.65 -6.85 -31.40
C LEU A 813 40.70 -7.83 -30.89
N SER A 814 40.60 -8.16 -29.60
CA SER A 814 41.35 -9.20 -28.92
C SER A 814 40.62 -10.55 -29.05
N MET A 815 41.32 -11.65 -28.72
CA MET A 815 40.68 -12.97 -28.62
C MET A 815 39.82 -13.04 -27.37
N GLU A 816 38.78 -13.87 -27.40
CA GLU A 816 37.87 -14.09 -26.27
C GLU A 816 38.59 -14.67 -25.04
N GLU A 817 39.68 -15.42 -25.25
CA GLU A 817 40.54 -15.92 -24.17
C GLU A 817 41.30 -14.81 -23.43
N ASP A 818 41.66 -13.73 -24.13
CA ASP A 818 42.41 -12.60 -23.56
C ASP A 818 41.48 -11.55 -22.93
N TYR A 819 40.23 -11.47 -23.40
CA TYR A 819 39.25 -10.50 -22.93
C TYR A 819 37.86 -11.17 -22.77
N PRO A 820 37.67 -12.01 -21.73
CA PRO A 820 36.48 -12.84 -21.57
C PRO A 820 35.18 -12.06 -21.39
N TYR A 821 34.06 -12.67 -21.82
CA TYR A 821 32.74 -12.08 -21.67
C TYR A 821 32.17 -12.24 -20.26
N VAL A 822 31.96 -11.10 -19.59
CA VAL A 822 31.55 -10.98 -18.18
C VAL A 822 30.26 -10.18 -18.01
N SER A 823 29.96 -9.24 -18.91
CA SER A 823 28.76 -8.39 -18.84
C SER A 823 27.45 -9.17 -18.88
N GLY A 824 27.44 -10.38 -19.44
CA GLY A 824 26.26 -11.25 -19.45
C GLY A 824 25.82 -11.72 -18.06
N MET A 825 26.68 -11.62 -17.04
CA MET A 825 26.36 -12.03 -15.66
C MET A 825 25.87 -10.86 -14.78
N THR A 826 26.23 -9.62 -15.10
CA THR A 826 26.06 -8.46 -14.21
C THR A 826 24.95 -7.50 -14.63
N GLU A 827 24.31 -7.72 -15.79
CA GLU A 827 23.31 -6.84 -16.42
C GLU A 827 23.82 -5.43 -16.74
N ASN A 828 25.09 -5.17 -16.47
CA ASN A 828 25.75 -3.89 -16.56
C ASN A 828 26.93 -3.97 -17.53
N THR A 829 27.15 -2.86 -18.24
CA THR A 829 28.35 -2.72 -19.07
C THR A 829 29.56 -2.62 -18.15
N GLU A 830 30.43 -3.63 -18.17
CA GLU A 830 31.67 -3.61 -17.39
C GLU A 830 32.62 -2.53 -17.93
N GLU A 831 33.47 -2.00 -17.06
CA GLU A 831 34.43 -0.96 -17.45
C GLU A 831 35.36 -1.44 -18.58
N CYS A 832 35.66 -0.54 -19.52
CA CYS A 832 36.65 -0.82 -20.55
C CYS A 832 38.05 -0.86 -19.94
N THR A 833 38.62 -2.06 -19.83
CA THR A 833 39.99 -2.27 -19.33
C THR A 833 41.01 -2.49 -20.45
N PHE A 834 40.57 -2.43 -21.71
CA PHE A 834 41.43 -2.60 -22.87
C PHE A 834 42.43 -1.44 -23.02
N ASP A 835 43.72 -1.73 -22.85
CA ASP A 835 44.81 -0.79 -23.12
C ASP A 835 45.34 -0.95 -24.54
N SER A 836 44.94 -0.03 -25.42
CA SER A 836 45.41 0.11 -26.80
C SER A 836 46.94 0.20 -26.98
N LYS A 837 47.71 0.44 -25.90
CA LYS A 837 49.19 0.47 -25.93
C LYS A 837 49.84 -0.87 -25.56
N SER A 838 49.10 -1.81 -24.99
CA SER A 838 49.64 -3.06 -24.42
C SER A 838 49.47 -4.30 -25.31
N GLY A 839 48.53 -4.28 -26.27
CA GLY A 839 48.26 -5.40 -27.18
C GLY A 839 48.18 -4.96 -28.64
N LYS A 840 48.70 -5.79 -29.56
CA LYS A 840 48.48 -5.60 -31.00
C LYS A 840 47.05 -6.05 -31.34
N PRO A 841 46.19 -5.21 -31.94
CA PRO A 841 44.87 -5.64 -32.36
C PRO A 841 44.94 -6.72 -33.45
N LEU A 842 44.20 -7.81 -33.27
CA LEU A 842 44.28 -8.98 -34.15
C LEU A 842 43.41 -8.87 -35.40
N ALA A 843 42.30 -8.12 -35.44
CA ALA A 843 41.38 -8.10 -36.61
C ALA A 843 41.06 -6.70 -37.21
N ARG A 844 41.02 -6.53 -38.56
CA ARG A 844 40.69 -5.26 -39.32
C ARG A 844 39.98 -5.49 -40.68
N ILE A 845 39.16 -4.56 -41.21
CA ILE A 845 37.99 -4.77 -42.15
C ILE A 845 38.21 -4.31 -43.70
N ARG A 846 37.93 -5.14 -44.78
CA ARG A 846 37.57 -5.19 -46.31
C ARG A 846 36.78 -6.46 -47.01
N GLU A 847 35.58 -6.31 -47.69
CA GLU A 847 34.38 -7.14 -48.25
C GLU A 847 34.36 -8.68 -48.69
N VAL A 848 33.53 -9.68 -48.21
CA VAL A 848 32.10 -10.17 -48.48
C VAL A 848 31.74 -11.40 -47.56
N GLY A 849 30.47 -11.66 -47.12
CA GLY A 849 30.12 -12.74 -46.16
C GLY A 849 28.70 -12.69 -45.53
N PRO A 850 28.44 -13.36 -44.37
CA PRO A 850 27.19 -13.24 -43.59
C PRO A 850 26.81 -11.80 -43.22
N LEU A 851 25.54 -11.51 -42.94
CA LEU A 851 25.08 -10.13 -42.74
C LEU A 851 24.62 -9.90 -41.30
N SER A 852 24.87 -8.73 -40.73
CA SER A 852 24.16 -8.27 -39.52
C SER A 852 22.83 -7.66 -39.95
N VAL A 853 21.75 -8.12 -39.36
CA VAL A 853 20.40 -7.62 -39.64
C VAL A 853 19.71 -7.24 -38.35
N ASN A 854 18.98 -6.12 -38.40
CA ASN A 854 18.10 -5.71 -37.32
C ASN A 854 16.70 -6.30 -37.56
N VAL A 855 16.09 -6.83 -36.51
CA VAL A 855 14.81 -7.53 -36.58
C VAL A 855 13.89 -7.12 -35.43
N ASP A 856 12.58 -7.28 -35.65
CA ASP A 856 11.60 -7.34 -34.58
C ASP A 856 11.62 -8.74 -33.96
N ALA A 857 12.20 -8.86 -32.76
CA ALA A 857 12.33 -10.10 -32.03
C ALA A 857 11.28 -10.25 -30.92
N THR A 858 10.23 -9.41 -30.90
CA THR A 858 9.17 -9.44 -29.88
C THR A 858 8.54 -10.84 -29.74
N ASN A 859 8.45 -11.59 -30.84
CA ASN A 859 7.87 -12.94 -30.86
C ASN A 859 8.90 -14.08 -30.81
N PHE A 860 10.20 -13.79 -30.64
CA PHE A 860 11.26 -14.79 -30.75
C PHE A 860 11.45 -15.58 -29.45
N ARG A 861 11.04 -15.03 -28.33
CA ARG A 861 11.31 -15.52 -26.97
C ARG A 861 11.19 -17.03 -26.79
N PHE A 862 10.11 -17.64 -27.29
CA PHE A 862 9.85 -19.08 -27.12
C PHE A 862 10.05 -19.90 -28.39
N TYR A 863 10.63 -19.35 -29.46
CA TYR A 863 10.88 -20.11 -30.67
C TYR A 863 11.77 -21.34 -30.37
N SER A 864 11.36 -22.51 -30.87
CA SER A 864 12.11 -23.76 -30.74
C SER A 864 12.49 -24.35 -32.09
N ASN A 865 11.57 -24.50 -33.04
CA ASN A 865 11.87 -25.03 -34.37
C ASN A 865 10.72 -24.77 -35.35
N GLY A 866 10.97 -25.05 -36.63
CA GLY A 866 10.01 -24.85 -37.72
C GLY A 866 10.12 -23.45 -38.34
N MET A 867 9.15 -23.09 -39.18
CA MET A 867 9.17 -21.85 -39.94
C MET A 867 8.47 -20.72 -39.20
N LEU A 868 9.23 -19.77 -38.65
CA LEU A 868 8.64 -18.58 -38.05
C LEU A 868 7.96 -17.74 -39.14
N ASP A 869 6.65 -17.56 -39.00
CA ASP A 869 5.81 -16.86 -39.97
C ASP A 869 5.16 -15.65 -39.31
N GLY A 870 5.71 -14.47 -39.61
CA GLY A 870 5.09 -13.17 -39.34
C GLY A 870 5.45 -12.53 -37.99
N CYS A 871 6.03 -11.34 -38.08
CA CYS A 871 5.62 -10.22 -37.23
C CYS A 871 4.37 -9.59 -37.86
N ASP A 872 3.48 -9.03 -37.05
CA ASP A 872 2.20 -8.49 -37.52
C ASP A 872 2.43 -7.15 -38.24
N PHE A 873 2.30 -7.15 -39.56
CA PHE A 873 2.51 -5.96 -40.40
C PHE A 873 1.41 -4.90 -40.24
N ASP A 874 0.26 -5.26 -39.65
CA ASP A 874 -0.82 -4.32 -39.32
C ASP A 874 -0.57 -3.63 -37.97
N GLN A 875 0.43 -4.09 -37.21
CA GLN A 875 0.88 -3.49 -35.95
C GLN A 875 2.25 -2.82 -36.10
N ASN A 876 2.69 -2.16 -35.03
CA ASN A 876 4.00 -1.56 -34.96
C ASN A 876 5.09 -2.64 -35.02
N ILE A 877 5.88 -2.66 -36.09
CA ILE A 877 7.04 -3.55 -36.20
C ILE A 877 8.17 -2.90 -35.41
N ASN A 878 8.44 -3.40 -34.21
CA ASN A 878 9.40 -2.80 -33.29
C ASN A 878 10.78 -3.41 -33.53
N ILE A 879 11.63 -2.75 -34.33
CA ILE A 879 12.99 -3.22 -34.54
C ILE A 879 13.74 -3.06 -33.23
N ASN A 880 14.08 -4.19 -32.58
CA ASN A 880 14.57 -4.21 -31.19
C ASN A 880 15.68 -5.25 -30.95
N HIS A 881 16.18 -5.92 -31.99
CA HIS A 881 17.23 -6.93 -31.82
C HIS A 881 18.14 -7.01 -33.04
N VAL A 882 19.39 -7.42 -32.83
CA VAL A 882 20.40 -7.53 -33.88
C VAL A 882 20.91 -8.97 -33.93
N VAL A 883 20.88 -9.58 -35.12
CA VAL A 883 21.21 -11.00 -35.34
C VAL A 883 22.07 -11.18 -36.59
N GLN A 884 22.72 -12.34 -36.71
CA GLN A 884 23.52 -12.69 -37.89
C GLN A 884 22.68 -13.49 -38.90
N LEU A 885 22.45 -12.94 -40.09
CA LEU A 885 21.89 -13.64 -41.24
C LEU A 885 22.97 -14.50 -41.90
N ILE A 886 22.88 -15.81 -41.71
CA ILE A 886 23.88 -16.81 -42.12
C ILE A 886 23.51 -17.56 -43.40
N GLY A 887 22.35 -17.28 -43.98
CA GLY A 887 21.94 -17.94 -45.21
C GLY A 887 20.47 -17.80 -45.59
N TYR A 888 20.10 -18.50 -46.64
CA TYR A 888 18.71 -18.69 -47.07
C TYR A 888 18.56 -20.02 -47.79
N GLY A 889 17.35 -20.53 -47.81
CA GLY A 889 17.04 -21.70 -48.60
C GLY A 889 15.56 -21.84 -48.95
N ASN A 890 15.19 -23.03 -49.41
CA ASN A 890 13.83 -23.39 -49.76
C ASN A 890 13.45 -24.73 -49.13
N ASN A 891 12.31 -24.78 -48.43
CA ASN A 891 11.73 -26.01 -47.93
C ASN A 891 10.61 -26.44 -48.89
N SER A 892 10.65 -27.70 -49.35
CA SER A 892 9.70 -28.22 -50.34
C SER A 892 8.23 -28.18 -49.90
N GLU A 893 7.96 -28.19 -48.59
CA GLU A 893 6.60 -28.17 -48.02
C GLU A 893 6.20 -26.80 -47.48
N GLN A 894 7.16 -26.03 -46.95
CA GLN A 894 6.91 -24.79 -46.19
C GLN A 894 7.37 -23.52 -46.91
N GLY A 895 8.07 -23.65 -48.04
CA GLY A 895 8.51 -22.56 -48.90
C GLY A 895 9.87 -21.95 -48.53
N PRO A 896 10.22 -20.81 -49.15
CA PRO A 896 11.53 -20.16 -48.97
C PRO A 896 11.71 -19.53 -47.59
N TYR A 897 12.95 -19.52 -47.11
CA TYR A 897 13.30 -19.06 -45.75
C TYR A 897 14.68 -18.41 -45.66
N TRP A 898 14.86 -17.60 -44.61
CA TRP A 898 16.12 -17.06 -44.12
C TRP A 898 16.67 -17.94 -42.98
N LEU A 899 17.99 -18.11 -42.92
CA LEU A 899 18.71 -18.77 -41.81
C LEU A 899 19.38 -17.70 -40.96
N ILE A 900 19.01 -17.66 -39.68
CA ILE A 900 19.43 -16.61 -38.76
C ILE A 900 20.10 -17.29 -37.55
N ARG A 901 21.29 -16.84 -37.20
CA ARG A 901 21.99 -17.22 -35.98
C ARG A 901 21.72 -16.18 -34.89
N ASN A 902 21.36 -16.63 -33.70
CA ASN A 902 21.06 -15.79 -32.55
C ASN A 902 22.09 -15.95 -31.42
N SER A 903 22.19 -14.95 -30.56
CA SER A 903 23.15 -14.85 -29.44
C SER A 903 22.53 -15.27 -28.08
N TRP A 904 21.57 -16.21 -28.10
CA TRP A 904 20.84 -16.69 -26.92
C TRP A 904 21.11 -18.16 -26.62
N SER A 905 22.34 -18.64 -26.76
CA SER A 905 22.72 -20.03 -26.50
C SER A 905 22.09 -21.06 -27.46
N THR A 906 22.63 -22.29 -27.44
CA THR A 906 22.11 -23.45 -28.17
C THR A 906 20.81 -24.01 -27.56
N THR A 907 20.43 -23.57 -26.37
CA THR A 907 19.18 -23.96 -25.70
C THR A 907 17.94 -23.24 -26.24
N TRP A 908 18.14 -22.16 -27.01
CA TRP A 908 17.09 -21.43 -27.70
C TRP A 908 17.05 -21.79 -29.19
N GLY A 909 15.87 -21.86 -29.82
CA GLY A 909 15.73 -22.16 -31.25
C GLY A 909 16.21 -23.56 -31.66
N ASP A 910 16.45 -23.74 -32.96
CA ASP A 910 16.93 -25.00 -33.56
C ASP A 910 18.46 -25.04 -33.37
N GLU A 911 18.87 -25.31 -32.13
CA GLU A 911 20.26 -25.19 -31.66
C GLU A 911 20.84 -23.78 -31.91
N GLY A 912 20.14 -22.73 -31.49
CA GLY A 912 20.53 -21.33 -31.67
C GLY A 912 20.21 -20.73 -33.05
N ILE A 913 19.62 -21.52 -33.96
CA ILE A 913 19.26 -21.09 -35.31
C ILE A 913 17.75 -20.89 -35.45
N LEU A 914 17.38 -19.84 -36.17
CA LEU A 914 16.01 -19.49 -36.54
C LEU A 914 15.82 -19.62 -38.06
N LYS A 915 14.77 -20.36 -38.45
CA LYS A 915 14.25 -20.37 -39.82
C LYS A 915 13.07 -19.41 -39.91
N MET A 916 13.24 -18.33 -40.67
CA MET A 916 12.20 -17.31 -40.85
C MET A 916 11.65 -17.34 -42.28
N ARG A 917 10.33 -17.30 -42.44
CA ARG A 917 9.71 -17.30 -43.77
C ARG A 917 10.18 -16.10 -44.60
N ARG A 918 10.60 -16.39 -45.84
CA ARG A 918 10.94 -15.40 -46.86
C ARG A 918 9.79 -15.33 -47.85
N TYR A 919 9.06 -14.21 -47.88
CA TYR A 919 7.94 -14.07 -48.80
C TYR A 919 8.42 -13.81 -50.24
N PRO A 920 7.71 -14.33 -51.27
CA PRO A 920 8.02 -14.04 -52.67
C PRO A 920 7.89 -12.55 -53.01
N GLU A 921 6.90 -11.88 -52.41
CA GLU A 921 6.71 -10.43 -52.50
C GLU A 921 7.11 -9.77 -51.19
N THR A 922 7.86 -8.67 -51.27
CA THR A 922 8.30 -7.92 -50.10
C THR A 922 7.11 -7.28 -49.39
N LYS A 923 6.76 -7.84 -48.22
CA LYS A 923 5.81 -7.22 -47.29
C LYS A 923 6.51 -6.15 -46.46
N CYS A 924 5.78 -5.07 -46.15
CA CYS A 924 6.29 -3.97 -45.34
C CYS A 924 5.24 -3.51 -44.33
N GLY A 925 5.69 -2.95 -43.22
CA GLY A 925 4.89 -2.26 -42.21
C GLY A 925 5.61 -1.01 -41.73
N PHE A 926 5.31 -0.56 -40.51
CA PHE A 926 5.87 0.66 -39.94
C PHE A 926 6.43 0.45 -38.53
N ASP A 927 7.58 1.05 -38.26
CA ASP A 927 8.19 1.19 -36.94
C ASP A 927 8.05 2.64 -36.46
N SER A 928 7.20 2.85 -35.47
CA SER A 928 6.97 4.12 -34.78
C SER A 928 7.90 4.33 -33.58
N THR A 929 8.80 3.39 -33.32
CA THR A 929 9.73 3.36 -32.20
C THR A 929 11.19 3.16 -32.64
N PRO A 930 11.68 3.87 -33.67
CA PRO A 930 12.97 3.55 -34.29
C PRO A 930 14.17 3.65 -33.33
N LEU A 931 14.10 4.46 -32.28
CA LEU A 931 15.15 4.54 -31.25
C LEU A 931 15.40 3.24 -30.48
N ASN A 932 14.46 2.29 -30.51
CA ASN A 932 14.65 0.95 -29.94
C ASN A 932 15.60 0.07 -30.79
N GLY A 933 15.86 0.46 -32.04
CA GLY A 933 16.61 -0.36 -33.01
C GLY A 933 17.56 0.44 -33.87
N THR A 934 17.06 1.10 -34.92
CA THR A 934 17.91 1.70 -35.97
C THR A 934 18.08 3.21 -35.83
N GLY A 935 17.22 3.87 -35.06
CA GLY A 935 17.19 5.32 -34.89
C GLY A 935 18.32 5.84 -34.01
N CYS A 936 18.91 6.95 -34.42
CA CYS A 936 19.82 7.75 -33.61
C CYS A 936 19.07 8.97 -33.04
N VAL A 937 19.48 9.48 -31.88
CA VAL A 937 18.83 10.63 -31.20
C VAL A 937 18.72 11.88 -32.08
N TYR A 938 19.51 11.95 -33.14
CA TYR A 938 19.71 13.11 -33.98
C TYR A 938 19.11 13.00 -35.39
N ASP A 939 18.54 11.85 -35.79
CA ASP A 939 18.21 11.55 -37.20
C ASP A 939 16.77 11.84 -37.64
N GLY A 940 15.98 12.56 -36.84
CA GLY A 940 14.56 12.74 -37.12
C GLY A 940 13.85 11.41 -36.92
N ASN A 941 13.42 11.14 -35.69
CA ASN A 941 12.81 9.87 -35.28
C ASN A 941 11.35 9.74 -35.77
N ASP A 942 11.14 9.94 -37.07
CA ASP A 942 9.87 9.73 -37.73
C ASP A 942 9.59 8.22 -37.89
N VAL A 943 8.33 7.88 -38.06
CA VAL A 943 7.88 6.51 -38.32
C VAL A 943 8.61 5.94 -39.56
N GLN A 944 9.32 4.84 -39.39
CA GLN A 944 10.12 4.20 -40.45
C GLN A 944 9.32 3.12 -41.16
N LYS A 945 9.35 3.10 -42.49
CA LYS A 945 8.78 1.99 -43.26
C LYS A 945 9.76 0.82 -43.28
N VAL A 946 9.39 -0.29 -42.64
CA VAL A 946 10.25 -1.47 -42.50
C VAL A 946 9.72 -2.62 -43.36
N CYS A 947 10.61 -3.33 -44.04
CA CYS A 947 10.25 -4.34 -45.04
C CYS A 947 10.95 -5.69 -44.78
N GLY A 948 10.34 -6.76 -45.29
CA GLY A 948 10.73 -8.15 -44.98
C GLY A 948 10.02 -8.67 -43.74
N ASN A 949 9.92 -10.00 -43.63
CA ASN A 949 9.35 -10.64 -42.44
C ASN A 949 10.13 -10.19 -41.20
N CYS A 950 9.45 -9.61 -40.21
CA CYS A 950 10.04 -8.97 -39.03
C CYS A 950 11.14 -7.92 -39.32
N GLY A 951 11.07 -7.24 -40.47
CA GLY A 951 12.02 -6.18 -40.83
C GLY A 951 13.40 -6.67 -41.29
N ILE A 952 13.58 -7.98 -41.54
CA ILE A 952 14.91 -8.59 -41.78
C ILE A 952 15.73 -8.02 -42.94
N ILE A 953 15.11 -7.30 -43.89
CA ILE A 953 15.82 -6.65 -45.01
C ILE A 953 15.82 -5.12 -44.90
N PHE A 954 15.35 -4.56 -43.78
CA PHE A 954 15.20 -3.13 -43.59
C PHE A 954 16.54 -2.44 -43.31
N ASP A 955 17.28 -2.89 -42.29
CA ASP A 955 18.61 -2.38 -41.96
C ASP A 955 19.58 -3.56 -41.87
N THR A 956 20.39 -3.68 -42.91
CA THR A 956 21.36 -4.76 -43.10
C THR A 956 22.74 -4.14 -43.24
N SER A 957 23.69 -4.60 -42.43
CA SER A 957 25.05 -4.10 -42.42
C SER A 957 26.04 -5.25 -42.41
N TYR A 958 27.20 -5.04 -43.00
CA TYR A 958 28.27 -6.02 -42.99
C TYR A 958 29.62 -5.34 -42.84
N PRO A 959 30.59 -6.01 -42.18
CA PRO A 959 31.95 -5.54 -42.18
C PRO A 959 32.46 -5.63 -43.61
N ILE A 960 32.85 -4.51 -44.21
CA ILE A 960 33.67 -4.53 -45.42
C ILE A 960 35.02 -4.97 -44.88
N GLY A 961 35.19 -6.32 -44.77
CA GLY A 961 36.07 -7.52 -44.44
C GLY A 961 37.45 -7.80 -43.76
N ALA A 962 37.31 -8.66 -42.80
CA ALA A 962 38.27 -8.76 -41.75
C ALA A 962 39.57 -9.52 -42.15
N SER A 963 40.70 -9.15 -41.54
CA SER A 963 42.02 -9.75 -41.73
C SER A 963 42.71 -9.86 -40.37
N ILE A 964 43.57 -10.87 -40.18
CA ILE A 964 44.36 -11.03 -38.95
C ILE A 964 45.70 -10.29 -39.07
N GLN A 965 46.06 -9.43 -38.11
CA GLN A 965 47.42 -8.86 -38.01
C GLN A 965 48.36 -9.84 -37.30
N SER A 966 49.54 -10.07 -37.89
CA SER A 966 50.65 -10.84 -37.30
C SER A 966 51.45 -10.08 -36.23
#